data_AF-C6WEP5-F1
#
_entry.id   AF-C6WEP5-F1
#
_cell.length_a   1.000
_cell.length_b   1.000
_cell.length_c   1.000
_cell.angle_alpha   90.00
_cell.angle_beta   90.00
_cell.angle_gamma   90.00
#
_symmetry.space_group_name_H-M   'P 1'
#
loop_
_entity.id
_entity.type
_entity.pdbx_description
1 polymer ?
#
loop_
_entity_poly.entity_id
_entity_poly.type
_entity_poly.pdbx_seq_one_letter_code
_entity_poly.pdbx_strand_id
1 'polypeptide(L)'
;MGARFPFSAVVGHDDLRLALLLNAVHPGVGGVLVRGEKGTAKSTVVRALAALLPDLAVVPGCRFGCEPGVDADCPDGPHAGGPHAAGAPGTGPAAEHRPARLVELPVGATEDRLIGSLDLERALTEGVRAYQPGLLAAAHRGVLYVDEVNLLQDHLVDLLLDAAAMGRAHVEREGVSVSHPASFLLVGTMNPEEGELRPQLLDRFGLTVAVKAARDVPTRAEVIRRRLAYEADPAGFARAWESEDAALAARIARARAALPSVALPDAELRRIAGICAAFEVDGMRADLVVARAATAHAAWRGAEAVQEQDVEAAVRLALPHRKRRDPFDEPGMEEEQLSEAMRQGAEHAQDETDDTDGPDDDPDGPGDGGPDDGGQGPDQPQGPQEPGGEQPEPSNQDGRPNGSGGTRAHTPSPAFRTRLLQVPGVGEGASGKRSRARSRSGRAVRPSTTEGSGLHLVATLAAAAPHQATRGRTGPGLLLRGEDLRKAVREGTEGNLVLFVVDASGSMAARQRMSAVSGAVISLLRDAYQRRDKVGVITFRGSEAETALPPTTSVDAAAARLRALRTGGRTPLADGLLRARRVLQSEKVRDPRRRPLLVLLTDGRATATGAGGDPVRDALRAAGLLAADRVASVVVDCESGHVRLGMAARVAAALDGACLRLEELSADQVAGVVRAARAA
;
A
#
# COMPACT_ATOMS: atom_id res chain seq x y z
N MET A 1 -31.05 -14.40 14.05
CA MET A 1 -29.72 -13.78 13.87
C MET A 1 -28.87 -14.27 15.02
N GLY A 2 -27.75 -14.97 14.77
CA GLY A 2 -26.89 -15.43 15.87
C GLY A 2 -26.45 -14.22 16.70
N ALA A 3 -26.51 -14.33 18.03
CA ALA A 3 -25.96 -13.33 18.93
C ALA A 3 -24.52 -13.04 18.48
N ARG A 4 -24.11 -11.77 18.43
CA ARG A 4 -22.73 -11.39 18.09
C ARG A 4 -21.90 -11.41 19.37
N PHE A 5 -20.59 -11.57 19.24
CA PHE A 5 -19.69 -11.43 20.39
C PHE A 5 -19.70 -9.95 20.84
N PRO A 6 -20.01 -9.63 22.12
CA PRO A 6 -20.03 -8.25 22.64
C PRO A 6 -18.68 -7.55 22.52
N PHE A 7 -18.68 -6.24 22.30
CA PHE A 7 -17.43 -5.48 22.10
C PHE A 7 -16.69 -5.28 23.42
N SER A 8 -17.41 -4.98 24.50
CA SER A 8 -16.89 -4.89 25.89
C SER A 8 -16.24 -6.19 26.36
N ALA A 9 -16.73 -7.33 25.88
CA ALA A 9 -16.19 -8.65 26.21
C ALA A 9 -14.83 -8.96 25.54
N VAL A 10 -14.37 -8.15 24.58
CA VAL A 10 -13.05 -8.34 23.95
C VAL A 10 -11.94 -7.99 24.94
N VAL A 11 -11.02 -8.92 25.15
CA VAL A 11 -9.90 -8.79 26.09
C VAL A 11 -8.66 -8.27 25.35
N GLY A 12 -8.00 -7.27 25.93
CA GLY A 12 -6.80 -6.66 25.36
C GLY A 12 -7.07 -5.83 24.11
N HIS A 13 -6.02 -5.64 23.31
CA HIS A 13 -6.05 -4.85 22.08
C HIS A 13 -6.55 -3.41 22.28
N ASP A 14 -6.03 -2.73 23.30
CA ASP A 14 -6.46 -1.38 23.70
C ASP A 14 -6.35 -0.38 22.55
N ASP A 15 -5.23 -0.40 21.82
CA ASP A 15 -5.02 0.46 20.65
C ASP A 15 -6.02 0.18 19.51
N LEU A 16 -6.37 -1.10 19.28
CA LEU A 16 -7.37 -1.47 18.27
C LEU A 16 -8.75 -0.96 18.68
N ARG A 17 -9.12 -1.16 19.95
CA ARG A 17 -10.41 -0.68 20.47
C ARG A 17 -10.47 0.84 20.39
N LEU A 18 -9.41 1.53 20.80
CA LEU A 18 -9.31 2.98 20.74
C LEU A 18 -9.44 3.48 19.29
N ALA A 19 -8.65 2.96 18.34
CA ALA A 19 -8.71 3.39 16.94
C ALA A 19 -10.10 3.20 16.33
N LEU A 20 -10.76 2.07 16.62
CA LEU A 20 -12.13 1.81 16.18
C LEU A 20 -13.15 2.77 16.80
N LEU A 21 -13.00 3.10 18.09
CA LEU A 21 -13.85 4.05 18.79
C LEU A 21 -13.64 5.48 18.29
N LEU A 22 -12.41 5.92 18.07
CA LEU A 22 -12.11 7.24 17.52
C LEU A 22 -12.67 7.40 16.10
N ASN A 23 -12.50 6.38 15.26
CA ASN A 23 -13.11 6.38 13.92
C ASN A 23 -14.64 6.37 14.02
N ALA A 24 -15.22 5.63 14.98
CA ALA A 24 -16.65 5.67 15.25
C ALA A 24 -17.12 7.07 15.66
N VAL A 25 -16.37 7.82 16.46
CA VAL A 25 -16.70 9.21 16.84
C VAL A 25 -16.57 10.16 15.64
N HIS A 26 -15.46 10.10 14.91
CA HIS A 26 -15.20 10.98 13.76
C HIS A 26 -14.83 10.16 12.50
N PRO A 27 -15.81 9.78 11.64
CA PRO A 27 -15.54 9.00 10.43
C PRO A 27 -14.55 9.66 9.45
N GLY A 28 -14.50 11.00 9.44
CA GLY A 28 -13.55 11.76 8.63
C GLY A 28 -12.07 11.65 9.03
N VAL A 29 -11.72 10.86 10.04
CA VAL A 29 -10.31 10.52 10.35
C VAL A 29 -9.67 9.71 9.20
N GLY A 30 -10.46 9.01 8.38
CA GLY A 30 -9.98 8.34 7.17
C GLY A 30 -9.83 6.82 7.30
N GLY A 31 -10.58 6.18 8.19
CA GLY A 31 -10.62 4.73 8.33
C GLY A 31 -9.49 4.13 9.15
N VAL A 32 -9.65 2.86 9.52
CA VAL A 32 -8.73 2.11 10.38
C VAL A 32 -8.15 0.92 9.63
N LEU A 33 -6.84 0.78 9.65
CA LEU A 33 -6.11 -0.36 9.09
C LEU A 33 -5.54 -1.24 10.19
N VAL A 34 -6.00 -2.48 10.24
CA VAL A 34 -5.64 -3.46 11.27
C VAL A 34 -4.63 -4.45 10.69
N ARG A 35 -3.37 -4.30 11.08
CA ARG A 35 -2.26 -5.18 10.68
C ARG A 35 -2.09 -6.27 11.73
N GLY A 36 -2.05 -7.54 11.35
CA GLY A 36 -1.78 -8.60 12.34
C GLY A 36 -1.87 -10.00 11.77
N GLU A 37 -1.39 -10.97 12.52
CA GLU A 37 -1.43 -12.38 12.15
C GLU A 37 -2.87 -12.94 12.16
N LYS A 38 -3.05 -14.13 11.56
CA LYS A 38 -4.32 -14.86 11.62
C LYS A 38 -4.61 -15.27 13.08
N GLY A 39 -5.88 -15.26 13.47
CA GLY A 39 -6.31 -15.67 14.82
C GLY A 39 -6.25 -14.58 15.90
N THR A 40 -5.97 -13.32 15.54
CA THR A 40 -5.92 -12.15 16.46
C THR A 40 -7.28 -11.46 16.68
N ALA A 41 -8.40 -12.18 16.45
CA ALA A 41 -9.77 -11.69 16.63
C ALA A 41 -10.18 -10.42 15.86
N LYS A 42 -9.39 -9.94 14.88
CA LYS A 42 -9.64 -8.70 14.09
C LYS A 42 -11.08 -8.61 13.58
N SER A 43 -11.55 -9.64 12.87
CA SER A 43 -12.91 -9.68 12.32
C SER A 43 -14.00 -9.68 13.41
N THR A 44 -13.73 -10.29 14.57
CA THR A 44 -14.66 -10.35 15.69
C THR A 44 -14.87 -8.95 16.29
N VAL A 45 -13.80 -8.19 16.52
CA VAL A 45 -13.88 -6.84 17.10
C VAL A 45 -14.64 -5.88 16.18
N VAL A 46 -14.37 -5.93 14.87
CA VAL A 46 -15.07 -5.06 13.91
C VAL A 46 -16.56 -5.40 13.80
N ARG A 47 -16.90 -6.70 13.79
CA ARG A 47 -18.31 -7.15 13.80
C ARG A 47 -19.04 -6.72 15.08
N ALA A 48 -18.34 -6.70 16.21
CA ALA A 48 -18.88 -6.24 17.49
C ALA A 48 -19.12 -4.72 17.50
N LEU A 49 -18.20 -3.93 16.92
CA LEU A 49 -18.34 -2.47 16.82
C LEU A 49 -19.65 -2.06 16.10
N ALA A 50 -20.03 -2.77 15.05
CA ALA A 50 -21.25 -2.47 14.29
C ALA A 50 -22.53 -2.57 15.14
N ALA A 51 -22.52 -3.32 16.24
CA ALA A 51 -23.65 -3.41 17.18
C ALA A 51 -23.71 -2.23 18.17
N LEU A 52 -22.61 -1.50 18.35
CA LEU A 52 -22.54 -0.34 19.25
C LEU A 52 -22.95 0.98 18.58
N LEU A 53 -23.06 0.99 17.25
CA LEU A 53 -23.42 2.19 16.52
C LEU A 53 -24.90 2.52 16.74
N PRO A 54 -25.24 3.81 16.85
CA PRO A 54 -26.61 4.24 17.09
C PRO A 54 -27.54 3.83 15.94
N ASP A 55 -28.81 3.62 16.26
CA ASP A 55 -29.85 3.40 15.26
C ASP A 55 -29.99 4.62 14.34
N LEU A 56 -30.22 4.34 13.06
CA LEU A 56 -30.29 5.33 12.01
C LEU A 56 -31.75 5.56 11.63
N ALA A 57 -32.18 6.82 11.63
CA ALA A 57 -33.40 7.23 10.96
C ALA A 57 -33.17 7.23 9.44
N VAL A 58 -33.98 6.49 8.70
CA VAL A 58 -33.89 6.36 7.23
C VAL A 58 -35.23 6.57 6.55
N VAL A 59 -35.18 7.07 5.32
CA VAL A 59 -36.36 7.18 4.47
C VAL A 59 -36.82 5.78 4.01
N PRO A 60 -38.09 5.40 4.25
CA PRO A 60 -38.62 4.10 3.83
C PRO A 60 -38.44 3.88 2.32
N GLY A 61 -37.90 2.73 1.94
CA GLY A 61 -37.70 2.35 0.53
C GLY A 61 -36.54 3.04 -0.20
N CYS A 62 -35.81 3.95 0.45
CA CYS A 62 -34.61 4.55 -0.15
C CYS A 62 -33.48 3.52 -0.24
N ARG A 63 -32.96 3.27 -1.45
CA ARG A 63 -31.91 2.28 -1.69
C ARG A 63 -30.55 2.71 -1.12
N PHE A 64 -30.36 3.99 -0.86
CA PHE A 64 -29.15 4.59 -0.31
C PHE A 64 -29.22 4.80 1.20
N GLY A 65 -30.38 4.59 1.83
CA GLY A 65 -30.54 4.74 3.28
C GLY A 65 -30.38 6.17 3.79
N CYS A 66 -30.79 7.14 2.99
CA CYS A 66 -30.69 8.56 3.27
C CYS A 66 -31.41 9.00 4.54
N GLU A 67 -30.90 10.06 5.15
CA GLU A 67 -31.51 10.70 6.30
C GLU A 67 -32.68 11.60 5.86
N PRO A 68 -33.86 11.50 6.50
CA PRO A 68 -34.98 12.39 6.18
C PRO A 68 -34.60 13.87 6.34
N GLY A 69 -34.72 14.67 5.28
CA GLY A 69 -34.52 16.12 5.31
C GLY A 69 -33.08 16.63 5.12
N VAL A 70 -32.07 15.76 5.04
CA VAL A 70 -30.65 16.17 4.89
C VAL A 70 -30.12 15.90 3.48
N ASP A 71 -30.43 14.74 2.90
CA ASP A 71 -29.84 14.30 1.63
C ASP A 71 -30.69 14.73 0.42
N ALA A 72 -30.51 15.97 -0.06
CA ALA A 72 -31.23 16.50 -1.22
C ALA A 72 -30.82 15.85 -2.56
N ASP A 73 -29.60 15.32 -2.65
CA ASP A 73 -29.00 14.80 -3.90
C ASP A 73 -29.12 13.28 -4.08
N CYS A 74 -30.13 12.65 -3.48
CA CYS A 74 -30.32 11.21 -3.60
C CYS A 74 -30.81 10.81 -5.01
N PRO A 75 -30.20 9.79 -5.66
CA PRO A 75 -30.66 9.30 -6.97
C PRO A 75 -32.08 8.70 -6.99
N ASP A 76 -32.65 8.34 -5.83
CA ASP A 76 -34.03 7.83 -5.70
C ASP A 76 -35.09 8.94 -5.66
N GLY A 77 -34.66 10.19 -5.85
CA GLY A 77 -35.51 11.37 -5.90
C GLY A 77 -35.43 12.19 -4.62
N PRO A 78 -35.92 13.44 -4.66
CA PRO A 78 -35.96 14.28 -3.48
C PRO A 78 -36.90 13.64 -2.46
N HIS A 79 -36.33 13.22 -1.33
CA HIS A 79 -37.12 12.75 -0.20
C HIS A 79 -37.93 13.93 0.36
N ALA A 80 -39.22 13.73 0.62
CA ALA A 80 -40.10 14.78 1.14
C ALA A 80 -39.49 15.39 2.41
N GLY A 81 -39.13 16.68 2.35
CA GLY A 81 -38.39 17.39 3.40
C GLY A 81 -37.22 18.24 2.90
N GLY A 82 -36.72 18.03 1.68
CA GLY A 82 -35.76 18.94 1.05
C GLY A 82 -36.40 20.26 0.59
N PRO A 83 -35.64 21.36 0.43
CA PRO A 83 -36.14 22.70 0.09
C PRO A 83 -36.88 22.81 -1.27
N HIS A 84 -36.96 21.73 -2.04
CA HIS A 84 -37.62 21.66 -3.34
C HIS A 84 -38.74 20.60 -3.45
N ALA A 85 -39.19 20.01 -2.33
CA ALA A 85 -40.32 19.08 -2.36
C ALA A 85 -41.64 19.84 -2.65
N ALA A 86 -42.17 19.69 -3.86
CA ALA A 86 -43.43 20.27 -4.31
C ALA A 86 -44.67 19.55 -3.72
N GLY A 87 -44.77 19.51 -2.39
CA GLY A 87 -45.89 18.90 -1.66
C GLY A 87 -46.10 19.58 -0.31
N ALA A 88 -47.37 19.64 0.12
CA ALA A 88 -47.83 20.38 1.30
C ALA A 88 -46.97 20.12 2.57
N PRO A 89 -46.77 21.13 3.43
CA PRO A 89 -45.99 20.98 4.65
C PRO A 89 -46.73 20.04 5.62
N GLY A 90 -46.10 18.91 5.95
CA GLY A 90 -46.57 18.03 7.04
C GLY A 90 -46.80 16.55 6.70
N THR A 91 -46.63 16.10 5.46
CA THR A 91 -46.81 14.67 5.08
C THR A 91 -45.54 14.03 4.51
N GLY A 92 -44.42 14.16 5.22
CA GLY A 92 -43.24 13.35 4.94
C GLY A 92 -43.45 11.89 5.37
N PRO A 93 -42.90 10.88 4.66
CA PRO A 93 -42.97 9.51 5.12
C PRO A 93 -42.31 9.39 6.51
N ALA A 94 -42.97 8.69 7.43
CA ALA A 94 -42.43 8.46 8.77
C ALA A 94 -41.03 7.82 8.67
N ALA A 95 -40.06 8.38 9.40
CA ALA A 95 -38.70 7.84 9.42
C ALA A 95 -38.72 6.41 9.98
N GLU A 96 -38.11 5.48 9.25
CA GLU A 96 -37.88 4.12 9.74
C GLU A 96 -36.57 4.11 10.54
N HIS A 97 -36.58 3.56 11.76
CA HIS A 97 -35.36 3.35 12.53
C HIS A 97 -34.80 1.96 12.24
N ARG A 98 -33.53 1.90 11.84
CA ARG A 98 -32.83 0.63 11.61
C ARG A 98 -31.41 0.66 12.17
N PRO A 99 -30.86 -0.50 12.57
CA PRO A 99 -29.48 -0.57 13.01
C PRO A 99 -28.50 -0.26 11.88
N ALA A 100 -27.30 0.18 12.25
CA ALA A 100 -26.19 0.38 11.33
C ALA A 100 -25.86 -0.93 10.58
N ARG A 101 -25.66 -0.84 9.27
CA ARG A 101 -25.32 -1.99 8.43
C ARG A 101 -23.82 -2.25 8.47
N LEU A 102 -23.44 -3.50 8.73
CA LEU A 102 -22.10 -3.99 8.47
C LEU A 102 -22.09 -4.62 7.07
N VAL A 103 -21.31 -4.03 6.17
CA VAL A 103 -21.13 -4.52 4.81
C VAL A 103 -19.72 -5.09 4.68
N GLU A 104 -19.61 -6.31 4.18
CA GLU A 104 -18.33 -6.98 3.99
C GLU A 104 -17.97 -7.00 2.51
N LEU A 105 -16.75 -6.54 2.21
CA LEU A 105 -16.19 -6.61 0.87
C LEU A 105 -15.36 -7.90 0.72
N PRO A 106 -15.79 -8.85 -0.12
CA PRO A 106 -14.99 -10.04 -0.37
C PRO A 106 -13.77 -9.71 -1.23
N VAL A 107 -12.66 -10.45 -1.05
CA VAL A 107 -11.41 -10.28 -1.82
C VAL A 107 -11.62 -10.37 -3.34
N GLY A 108 -12.59 -11.19 -3.78
CA GLY A 108 -12.96 -11.35 -5.19
C GLY A 108 -13.99 -10.35 -5.72
N ALA A 109 -14.28 -9.26 -4.99
CA ALA A 109 -15.25 -8.27 -5.42
C ALA A 109 -14.82 -7.60 -6.74
N THR A 110 -15.79 -7.39 -7.62
CA THR A 110 -15.62 -6.60 -8.85
C THR A 110 -15.92 -5.13 -8.56
N GLU A 111 -15.39 -4.25 -9.40
CA GLU A 111 -15.69 -2.81 -9.39
C GLU A 111 -17.21 -2.55 -9.43
N ASP A 112 -17.92 -3.27 -10.30
CA ASP A 112 -19.38 -3.20 -10.45
C ASP A 112 -20.14 -3.56 -9.17
N ARG A 113 -19.63 -4.51 -8.38
CA ARG A 113 -20.25 -4.87 -7.09
C ARG A 113 -19.96 -3.81 -6.02
N LEU A 114 -18.79 -3.18 -6.09
CA LEU A 114 -18.37 -2.16 -5.14
C LEU A 114 -19.16 -0.87 -5.33
N ILE A 115 -19.06 -0.28 -6.52
CA ILE A 115 -19.65 1.02 -6.83
C ILE A 115 -21.14 0.85 -7.12
N GLY A 116 -21.48 -0.12 -7.96
CA GLY A 116 -22.79 -0.32 -8.55
C GLY A 116 -22.66 -0.51 -10.05
N SER A 117 -23.72 -1.00 -10.67
CA SER A 117 -23.73 -1.30 -12.10
C SER A 117 -25.05 -0.90 -12.75
N LEU A 118 -25.05 -0.77 -14.07
CA LEU A 118 -26.30 -0.69 -14.81
C LEU A 118 -26.97 -2.05 -14.80
N ASP A 119 -28.26 -2.09 -14.50
CA ASP A 119 -29.10 -3.27 -14.67
C ASP A 119 -29.22 -3.59 -16.17
N LEU A 120 -28.30 -4.44 -16.65
CA LEU A 120 -28.22 -4.83 -18.05
C LEU A 120 -29.48 -5.59 -18.50
N GLU A 121 -30.14 -6.32 -17.60
CA GLU A 121 -31.36 -7.05 -17.94
C GLU A 121 -32.44 -6.03 -18.32
N ARG A 122 -32.75 -5.09 -17.43
CA ARG A 122 -33.76 -4.05 -17.69
C ARG A 122 -33.35 -3.11 -18.82
N ALA A 123 -32.07 -2.80 -18.96
CA ALA A 123 -31.59 -1.98 -20.08
C ALA A 123 -31.76 -2.70 -21.43
N LEU A 124 -31.60 -4.02 -21.48
CA LEU A 124 -31.67 -4.80 -22.71
C LEU A 124 -33.08 -5.33 -23.02
N THR A 125 -33.92 -5.63 -22.03
CA THR A 125 -35.28 -6.17 -22.24
C THR A 125 -36.36 -5.09 -22.20
N GLU A 126 -36.25 -4.13 -21.29
CA GLU A 126 -37.21 -3.04 -21.11
C GLU A 126 -36.75 -1.73 -21.78
N GLY A 127 -35.48 -1.62 -22.15
CA GLY A 127 -34.89 -0.36 -22.66
C GLY A 127 -34.71 0.71 -21.58
N VAL A 128 -34.87 0.35 -20.31
CA VAL A 128 -34.80 1.28 -19.16
C VAL A 128 -33.41 1.26 -18.56
N ARG A 129 -32.75 2.43 -18.49
CA ARG A 129 -31.46 2.57 -17.80
C ARG A 129 -31.70 2.64 -16.30
N ALA A 130 -31.66 1.50 -15.61
CA ALA A 130 -31.77 1.44 -14.16
C ALA A 130 -30.38 1.22 -13.52
N TYR A 131 -29.99 2.10 -12.60
CA TYR A 131 -28.78 1.91 -11.79
C TYR A 131 -29.06 0.95 -10.63
N GLN A 132 -28.22 -0.07 -10.48
CA GLN A 132 -28.22 -0.98 -9.34
C GLN A 132 -27.13 -0.56 -8.35
N PRO A 133 -27.48 -0.18 -7.11
CA PRO A 133 -26.52 0.29 -6.12
C PRO A 133 -25.54 -0.83 -5.70
N GLY A 134 -24.27 -0.45 -5.51
CA GLY A 134 -23.23 -1.35 -5.03
C GLY A 134 -23.10 -1.40 -3.51
N LEU A 135 -22.00 -2.01 -3.05
CA LEU A 135 -21.65 -2.12 -1.63
C LEU A 135 -21.39 -0.77 -0.96
N LEU A 136 -20.87 0.23 -1.69
CA LEU A 136 -20.67 1.59 -1.16
C LEU A 136 -21.99 2.23 -0.72
N ALA A 137 -23.04 2.08 -1.54
CA ALA A 137 -24.38 2.56 -1.19
C ALA A 137 -24.96 1.78 0.01
N ALA A 138 -24.78 0.46 0.05
CA ALA A 138 -25.24 -0.37 1.16
C ALA A 138 -24.52 -0.06 2.49
N ALA A 139 -23.27 0.40 2.42
CA ALA A 139 -22.45 0.75 3.57
C ALA A 139 -22.72 2.17 4.10
N HIS A 140 -23.47 3.00 3.37
CA HIS A 140 -23.75 4.37 3.78
C HIS A 140 -24.36 4.44 5.19
N ARG A 141 -23.78 5.31 6.03
CA ARG A 141 -24.04 5.50 7.46
C ARG A 141 -23.81 4.23 8.31
N GLY A 142 -23.06 3.27 7.79
CA GLY A 142 -22.70 2.02 8.45
C GLY A 142 -21.20 1.78 8.54
N VAL A 143 -20.82 0.50 8.49
CA VAL A 143 -19.42 0.03 8.53
C VAL A 143 -19.13 -0.75 7.25
N LEU A 144 -18.04 -0.39 6.57
CA LEU A 144 -17.49 -1.16 5.46
C LEU A 144 -16.25 -1.91 5.94
N TYR A 145 -16.39 -3.22 6.10
CA TYR A 145 -15.29 -4.12 6.46
C TYR A 145 -14.66 -4.72 5.22
N VAL A 146 -13.34 -4.60 5.11
CA VAL A 146 -12.56 -5.20 4.04
C VAL A 146 -11.58 -6.19 4.66
N ASP A 147 -11.77 -7.47 4.37
CA ASP A 147 -10.84 -8.51 4.80
C ASP A 147 -9.67 -8.60 3.82
N GLU A 148 -8.44 -8.64 4.34
CA GLU A 148 -7.22 -8.79 3.54
C GLU A 148 -7.12 -7.74 2.40
N VAL A 149 -7.14 -6.44 2.77
CA VAL A 149 -7.07 -5.31 1.82
C VAL A 149 -5.86 -5.42 0.87
N ASN A 150 -4.77 -6.02 1.33
CA ASN A 150 -3.55 -6.26 0.55
C ASN A 150 -3.76 -7.20 -0.66
N LEU A 151 -4.83 -8.00 -0.68
CA LEU A 151 -5.16 -8.90 -1.78
C LEU A 151 -6.10 -8.27 -2.82
N LEU A 152 -6.72 -7.12 -2.50
CA LEU A 152 -7.57 -6.41 -3.44
C LEU A 152 -6.79 -5.79 -4.59
N GLN A 153 -7.49 -5.51 -5.68
CA GLN A 153 -6.91 -4.79 -6.81
C GLN A 153 -6.72 -3.32 -6.44
N ASP A 154 -5.54 -2.76 -6.75
CA ASP A 154 -5.14 -1.41 -6.36
C ASP A 154 -6.22 -0.35 -6.64
N HIS A 155 -6.84 -0.39 -7.82
CA HIS A 155 -7.88 0.58 -8.19
C HIS A 155 -9.17 0.47 -7.35
N LEU A 156 -9.51 -0.72 -6.85
CA LEU A 156 -10.67 -0.88 -5.95
C LEU A 156 -10.36 -0.24 -4.59
N VAL A 157 -9.12 -0.40 -4.12
CA VAL A 157 -8.64 0.23 -2.88
C VAL A 157 -8.63 1.75 -3.04
N ASP A 158 -8.18 2.27 -4.18
CA ASP A 158 -8.22 3.71 -4.47
C ASP A 158 -9.65 4.27 -4.39
N LEU A 159 -10.60 3.62 -5.08
CA LEU A 159 -12.01 4.01 -5.10
C LEU A 159 -12.66 3.96 -3.72
N LEU A 160 -12.35 2.92 -2.93
CA LEU A 160 -12.82 2.77 -1.55
C LEU A 160 -12.35 3.93 -0.67
N LEU A 161 -11.06 4.25 -0.76
CA LEU A 161 -10.45 5.32 0.04
C LEU A 161 -10.93 6.70 -0.41
N ASP A 162 -11.21 6.89 -1.70
CA ASP A 162 -11.77 8.16 -2.21
C ASP A 162 -13.19 8.35 -1.71
N ALA A 163 -14.02 7.29 -1.79
CA ALA A 163 -15.38 7.33 -1.28
C ALA A 163 -15.41 7.56 0.24
N ALA A 164 -14.51 6.92 1.00
CA ALA A 164 -14.41 7.10 2.45
C ALA A 164 -13.95 8.52 2.83
N ALA A 165 -13.01 9.11 2.09
CA ALA A 165 -12.49 10.45 2.37
C ALA A 165 -13.48 11.56 1.95
N MET A 166 -14.13 11.42 0.79
CA MET A 166 -15.09 12.39 0.28
C MET A 166 -16.49 12.25 0.90
N GLY A 167 -16.80 11.09 1.49
CA GLY A 167 -18.13 10.76 1.99
C GLY A 167 -19.20 10.64 0.88
N ARG A 168 -18.78 10.58 -0.39
CA ARG A 168 -19.64 10.48 -1.58
C ARG A 168 -18.98 9.56 -2.61
N ALA A 169 -19.79 8.80 -3.32
CA ALA A 169 -19.34 7.98 -4.45
C ALA A 169 -19.87 8.59 -5.75
N HIS A 170 -18.97 8.76 -6.71
CA HIS A 170 -19.28 9.27 -8.05
C HIS A 170 -19.12 8.13 -9.06
N VAL A 171 -20.16 7.93 -9.88
CA VAL A 171 -20.24 6.84 -10.85
C VAL A 171 -20.49 7.43 -12.22
N GLU A 172 -19.45 7.50 -13.04
CA GLU A 172 -19.51 8.01 -14.40
C GLU A 172 -19.16 6.90 -15.40
N ARG A 173 -20.12 6.00 -15.66
CA ARG A 173 -19.90 4.81 -16.51
C ARG A 173 -21.12 4.45 -17.33
N GLU A 174 -20.89 3.83 -18.49
CA GLU A 174 -21.95 3.27 -19.35
C GLU A 174 -23.06 4.29 -19.70
N GLY A 175 -22.70 5.58 -19.82
CA GLY A 175 -23.64 6.67 -20.10
C GLY A 175 -24.57 7.04 -18.93
N VAL A 176 -24.20 6.63 -17.72
CA VAL A 176 -24.83 7.00 -16.45
C VAL A 176 -23.83 7.83 -15.64
N SER A 177 -24.25 9.03 -15.23
CA SER A 177 -23.55 9.85 -14.23
C SER A 177 -24.44 9.92 -13.00
N VAL A 178 -24.05 9.23 -11.93
CA VAL A 178 -24.77 9.17 -10.65
C VAL A 178 -23.79 9.49 -9.53
N SER A 179 -24.15 10.45 -8.69
CA SER A 179 -23.46 10.73 -7.44
C SER A 179 -24.39 10.35 -6.29
N HIS A 180 -23.87 9.66 -5.28
CA HIS A 180 -24.66 9.36 -4.08
C HIS A 180 -23.83 9.49 -2.80
N PRO A 181 -24.48 9.78 -1.66
CA PRO A 181 -23.84 9.75 -0.35
C PRO A 181 -23.21 8.38 -0.05
N ALA A 182 -22.02 8.40 0.53
CA ALA A 182 -21.23 7.23 0.88
C ALA A 182 -20.35 7.50 2.12
N SER A 183 -20.86 8.20 3.12
CA SER A 183 -20.20 8.31 4.43
C SER A 183 -20.32 7.00 5.19
N PHE A 184 -19.21 6.32 5.45
CA PHE A 184 -19.15 5.05 6.18
C PHE A 184 -17.86 4.89 6.97
N LEU A 185 -17.88 4.02 7.97
CA LEU A 185 -16.70 3.66 8.75
C LEU A 185 -15.91 2.61 7.98
N LEU A 186 -14.78 3.01 7.39
CA LEU A 186 -13.87 2.08 6.72
C LEU A 186 -13.01 1.35 7.73
N VAL A 187 -13.05 0.01 7.70
CA VAL A 187 -12.13 -0.84 8.46
C VAL A 187 -11.52 -1.90 7.55
N GLY A 188 -10.21 -1.81 7.35
CA GLY A 188 -9.44 -2.77 6.57
C GLY A 188 -8.60 -3.65 7.46
N THR A 189 -8.55 -4.95 7.20
CA THR A 189 -7.56 -5.85 7.82
C THR A 189 -6.51 -6.24 6.80
N MET A 190 -5.29 -6.51 7.25
CA MET A 190 -4.28 -7.15 6.41
C MET A 190 -3.44 -8.14 7.20
N ASN A 191 -2.87 -9.10 6.49
CA ASN A 191 -1.80 -9.95 6.98
C ASN A 191 -0.48 -9.52 6.30
N PRO A 192 0.49 -8.94 7.04
CA PRO A 192 1.77 -8.53 6.48
C PRO A 192 2.52 -9.66 5.76
N GLU A 193 2.31 -10.92 6.16
CA GLU A 193 2.97 -12.08 5.54
C GLU A 193 2.52 -12.35 4.11
N GLU A 194 1.30 -11.93 3.73
CA GLU A 194 0.72 -12.17 2.41
C GLU A 194 1.04 -11.05 1.40
N GLY A 195 1.73 -10.00 1.86
CA GLY A 195 2.14 -8.85 1.06
C GLY A 195 1.72 -7.53 1.70
N GLU A 196 2.51 -6.48 1.45
CA GLU A 196 2.21 -5.14 1.93
C GLU A 196 1.37 -4.34 0.94
N LEU A 197 0.58 -3.40 1.48
CA LEU A 197 -0.13 -2.42 0.69
C LEU A 197 0.86 -1.41 0.09
N ARG A 198 0.53 -0.80 -1.06
CA ARG A 198 1.34 0.28 -1.62
C ARG A 198 1.47 1.43 -0.62
N PRO A 199 2.64 2.05 -0.45
CA PRO A 199 2.81 3.19 0.46
C PRO A 199 1.81 4.33 0.21
N GLN A 200 1.48 4.59 -1.06
CA GLN A 200 0.50 5.63 -1.44
C GLN A 200 -0.93 5.32 -0.96
N LEU A 201 -1.30 4.04 -0.90
CA LEU A 201 -2.60 3.59 -0.39
C LEU A 201 -2.59 3.51 1.13
N LEU A 202 -1.46 3.12 1.71
CA LEU A 202 -1.26 3.03 3.15
C LEU A 202 -1.40 4.41 3.81
N ASP A 203 -0.76 5.43 3.22
CA ASP A 203 -0.84 6.83 3.69
C ASP A 203 -2.28 7.40 3.64
N ARG A 204 -3.16 6.85 2.80
CA ARG A 204 -4.56 7.26 2.71
C ARG A 204 -5.43 6.69 3.82
N PHE A 205 -4.97 5.68 4.56
CA PHE A 205 -5.64 5.27 5.80
C PHE A 205 -5.33 6.25 6.92
N GLY A 206 -6.36 6.64 7.65
CA GLY A 206 -6.26 7.54 8.80
C GLY A 206 -5.38 6.93 9.90
N LEU A 207 -5.86 5.83 10.47
CA LEU A 207 -5.22 5.17 11.62
C LEU A 207 -4.72 3.78 11.23
N THR A 208 -3.58 3.36 11.78
CA THR A 208 -3.06 2.00 11.66
C THR A 208 -2.78 1.41 13.02
N VAL A 209 -3.21 0.16 13.24
CA VAL A 209 -2.94 -0.57 14.47
C VAL A 209 -2.27 -1.89 14.17
N ALA A 210 -1.17 -2.17 14.86
CA ALA A 210 -0.48 -3.46 14.83
C ALA A 210 -1.02 -4.36 15.96
N VAL A 211 -1.76 -5.39 15.58
CA VAL A 211 -2.36 -6.37 16.48
C VAL A 211 -1.45 -7.59 16.57
N LYS A 212 -0.84 -7.77 17.74
CA LYS A 212 -0.04 -8.95 18.07
C LYS A 212 -0.84 -9.87 18.98
N ALA A 213 -0.66 -11.18 18.84
CA ALA A 213 -1.25 -12.13 19.77
C ALA A 213 -0.66 -11.90 21.18
N ALA A 214 -1.53 -11.82 22.20
CA ALA A 214 -1.10 -11.72 23.58
C ALA A 214 -0.17 -12.88 23.94
N ARG A 215 1.00 -12.57 24.52
CA ARG A 215 1.99 -13.57 24.94
C ARG A 215 1.81 -13.99 26.40
N ASP A 216 1.12 -13.18 27.19
CA ASP A 216 0.90 -13.44 28.60
C ASP A 216 -0.20 -14.50 28.79
N VAL A 217 0.08 -15.46 29.68
CA VAL A 217 -0.81 -16.58 29.97
C VAL A 217 -2.17 -16.13 30.53
N PRO A 218 -2.25 -15.14 31.44
CA PRO A 218 -3.54 -14.68 32.00
C PRO A 218 -4.51 -14.16 30.94
N THR A 219 -4.06 -13.27 30.04
CA THR A 219 -4.90 -12.72 28.97
C THR A 219 -5.34 -13.82 28.01
N ARG A 220 -4.43 -14.73 27.61
CA ARG A 220 -4.79 -15.86 26.75
C ARG A 220 -5.83 -16.77 27.40
N ALA A 221 -5.69 -17.08 28.68
CA ALA A 221 -6.64 -17.90 29.42
C ALA A 221 -8.02 -17.21 29.50
N GLU A 222 -8.05 -15.90 29.71
CA GLU A 222 -9.30 -15.13 29.74
C GLU A 222 -9.99 -15.08 28.38
N VAL A 223 -9.24 -14.89 27.28
CA VAL A 223 -9.78 -14.97 25.91
C VAL A 223 -10.43 -16.33 25.67
N ILE A 224 -9.75 -17.42 26.04
CA ILE A 224 -10.29 -18.78 25.90
C ILE A 224 -11.54 -18.96 26.74
N ARG A 225 -11.53 -18.51 28.01
CA ARG A 225 -12.67 -18.61 28.93
C ARG A 225 -13.90 -17.89 28.39
N ARG A 226 -13.76 -16.63 27.95
CA ARG A 226 -14.87 -15.84 27.38
C ARG A 226 -15.38 -16.46 26.08
N ARG A 227 -14.49 -16.99 25.25
CA ARG A 227 -14.87 -17.64 24.00
C ARG A 227 -15.68 -18.92 24.23
N LEU A 228 -15.24 -19.78 25.15
CA LEU A 228 -15.96 -21.00 25.52
C LEU A 228 -17.31 -20.70 26.16
N ALA A 229 -17.40 -19.68 27.02
CA ALA A 229 -18.66 -19.25 27.63
C ALA A 229 -19.66 -18.77 26.57
N TYR A 230 -19.19 -17.98 25.60
CA TYR A 230 -20.01 -17.54 24.47
C TYR A 230 -20.43 -18.71 23.56
N GLU A 231 -19.58 -19.70 23.30
CA GLU A 231 -19.94 -20.87 22.49
C GLU A 231 -20.96 -21.78 23.20
N ALA A 232 -20.90 -21.86 24.53
CA ALA A 232 -21.84 -22.64 25.34
C ALA A 232 -23.25 -22.02 25.40
N ASP A 233 -23.35 -20.70 25.60
CA ASP A 233 -24.61 -19.96 25.55
C ASP A 233 -24.41 -18.55 24.97
N PRO A 234 -24.52 -18.38 23.65
CA PRO A 234 -24.34 -17.08 23.01
C PRO A 234 -25.34 -16.01 23.49
N ALA A 235 -26.57 -16.41 23.79
CA ALA A 235 -27.63 -15.48 24.17
C ALA A 235 -27.49 -15.05 25.64
N GLY A 236 -27.18 -15.99 26.54
CA GLY A 236 -26.87 -15.68 27.94
C GLY A 236 -25.62 -14.83 28.07
N PHE A 237 -24.57 -15.14 27.30
CA PHE A 237 -23.36 -14.33 27.29
C PHE A 237 -23.63 -12.91 26.80
N ALA A 238 -24.37 -12.74 25.69
CA ALA A 238 -24.70 -11.40 25.19
C ALA A 238 -25.50 -10.57 26.22
N ARG A 239 -26.47 -11.17 26.92
CA ARG A 239 -27.22 -10.49 28.00
C ARG A 239 -26.34 -10.04 29.16
N ALA A 240 -25.32 -10.82 29.51
CA ALA A 240 -24.42 -10.47 30.62
C ALA A 240 -23.58 -9.22 30.33
N TRP A 241 -23.28 -8.95 29.05
CA TRP A 241 -22.46 -7.80 28.62
C TRP A 241 -23.28 -6.66 28.01
N GLU A 242 -24.61 -6.80 27.91
CA GLU A 242 -25.50 -5.83 27.28
C GLU A 242 -25.43 -4.45 27.96
N SER A 243 -25.33 -4.40 29.29
CA SER A 243 -25.21 -3.14 30.02
C SER A 243 -23.90 -2.40 29.73
N GLU A 244 -22.79 -3.13 29.57
CA GLU A 244 -21.49 -2.54 29.26
C GLU A 244 -21.44 -2.05 27.80
N ASP A 245 -21.95 -2.83 26.85
CA ASP A 245 -22.06 -2.42 25.46
C ASP A 245 -23.02 -1.21 25.30
N ALA A 246 -24.14 -1.18 26.03
CA ALA A 246 -25.05 -0.04 26.05
C ALA A 246 -24.40 1.23 26.61
N ALA A 247 -23.61 1.11 27.69
CA ALA A 247 -22.86 2.23 28.25
C ALA A 247 -21.83 2.78 27.26
N LEU A 248 -21.16 1.88 26.52
CA LEU A 248 -20.19 2.24 25.50
C LEU A 248 -20.87 2.92 24.28
N ALA A 249 -21.99 2.37 23.80
CA ALA A 249 -22.79 2.96 22.73
C ALA A 249 -23.28 4.37 23.10
N ALA A 250 -23.79 4.55 24.33
CA ALA A 250 -24.19 5.86 24.84
C ALA A 250 -23.01 6.84 24.92
N ARG A 251 -21.81 6.37 25.27
CA ARG A 251 -20.59 7.20 25.26
C ARG A 251 -20.19 7.61 23.84
N ILE A 252 -20.29 6.72 22.86
CA ILE A 252 -20.03 7.04 21.44
C ILE A 252 -21.02 8.11 20.95
N ALA A 253 -22.30 7.96 21.27
CA ALA A 253 -23.33 8.92 20.90
C ALA A 253 -23.07 10.31 21.51
N ARG A 254 -22.72 10.38 22.80
CA ARG A 254 -22.34 11.65 23.46
C ARG A 254 -21.10 12.29 22.84
N ALA A 255 -20.06 11.50 22.59
CA ALA A 255 -18.84 12.00 21.96
C ALA A 255 -19.09 12.53 20.54
N ARG A 256 -19.91 11.84 19.73
CA ARG A 256 -20.34 12.33 18.40
C ARG A 256 -21.08 13.66 18.48
N ALA A 257 -21.96 13.84 19.46
CA ALA A 257 -22.71 15.06 19.65
C ALA A 257 -21.84 16.24 20.13
N ALA A 258 -20.83 15.95 20.96
CA ALA A 258 -19.88 16.95 21.47
C ALA A 258 -18.77 17.31 20.48
N LEU A 259 -18.50 16.46 19.49
CA LEU A 259 -17.40 16.64 18.53
C LEU A 259 -17.34 18.04 17.87
N PRO A 260 -18.45 18.66 17.42
CA PRO A 260 -18.41 19.99 16.80
C PRO A 260 -18.07 21.12 17.76
N SER A 261 -18.23 20.92 19.07
CA SER A 261 -17.94 21.93 20.10
C SER A 261 -16.52 21.81 20.69
N VAL A 262 -15.77 20.77 20.36
CA VAL A 262 -14.41 20.60 20.88
C VAL A 262 -13.46 21.59 20.19
N ALA A 263 -12.83 22.47 20.97
CA ALA A 263 -11.82 23.39 20.48
C ALA A 263 -10.47 22.68 20.30
N LEU A 264 -9.75 23.04 19.24
CA LEU A 264 -8.36 22.65 19.03
C LEU A 264 -7.49 23.92 19.18
N PRO A 265 -6.85 24.13 20.34
CA PRO A 265 -6.05 25.33 20.60
C PRO A 265 -4.84 25.45 19.66
N ASP A 266 -4.41 26.68 19.38
CA ASP A 266 -3.26 26.96 18.49
C ASP A 266 -1.95 26.34 19.00
N ALA A 267 -1.75 26.28 20.32
CA ALA A 267 -0.62 25.56 20.93
C ALA A 267 -0.58 24.08 20.53
N GLU A 268 -1.74 23.39 20.52
CA GLU A 268 -1.80 21.98 20.10
C GLU A 268 -1.73 21.83 18.58
N LEU A 269 -2.20 22.80 17.79
CA LEU A 269 -1.95 22.83 16.34
C LEU A 269 -0.45 22.92 16.03
N ARG A 270 0.29 23.80 16.70
CA ARG A 270 1.75 23.89 16.56
C ARG A 270 2.44 22.62 17.00
N ARG A 271 2.01 22.03 18.12
CA ARG A 271 2.52 20.72 18.58
C ARG A 271 2.37 19.67 17.49
N ILE A 272 1.18 19.55 16.90
CA ILE A 272 0.89 18.59 15.83
C ILE A 272 1.79 18.84 14.62
N ALA A 273 1.89 20.10 14.17
CA ALA A 273 2.74 20.48 13.04
C ALA A 273 4.22 20.19 13.30
N GLY A 274 4.73 20.51 14.50
CA GLY A 274 6.09 20.23 14.94
C GLY A 274 6.40 18.73 14.96
N ILE A 275 5.49 17.91 15.50
CA ILE A 275 5.62 16.45 15.48
C ILE A 275 5.64 15.92 14.04
N CYS A 276 4.72 16.39 13.18
CA CYS A 276 4.65 15.92 11.79
C CYS A 276 5.89 16.34 10.97
N ALA A 277 6.44 17.53 11.24
CA ALA A 277 7.68 18.01 10.64
C ALA A 277 8.89 17.17 11.10
N ALA A 278 9.00 16.90 12.40
CA ALA A 278 10.07 16.05 12.96
C ALA A 278 10.01 14.60 12.46
N PHE A 279 8.80 14.10 12.15
CA PHE A 279 8.60 12.76 11.58
C PHE A 279 8.86 12.66 10.07
N GLU A 280 9.21 13.77 9.40
CA GLU A 280 9.47 13.85 7.95
C GLU A 280 8.31 13.29 7.10
N VAL A 281 7.06 13.57 7.49
CA VAL A 281 5.89 13.05 6.77
C VAL A 281 5.64 13.83 5.47
N ASP A 282 5.32 13.11 4.39
CA ASP A 282 5.03 13.71 3.08
C ASP A 282 3.64 14.39 3.10
N GLY A 283 3.63 15.73 3.19
CA GLY A 283 2.43 16.57 3.01
C GLY A 283 1.49 16.65 4.23
N MET A 284 0.46 17.50 4.14
CA MET A 284 -0.36 17.91 5.30
C MET A 284 -1.46 16.92 5.71
N ARG A 285 -1.50 15.73 5.09
CA ARG A 285 -2.55 14.73 5.41
C ARG A 285 -2.37 14.20 6.83
N ALA A 286 -1.12 14.02 7.26
CA ALA A 286 -0.79 13.54 8.60
C ALA A 286 -1.34 14.51 9.65
N ASP A 287 -1.09 15.80 9.47
CA ASP A 287 -1.51 16.88 10.36
C ASP A 287 -3.04 16.89 10.54
N LEU A 288 -3.80 16.81 9.44
CA LEU A 288 -5.26 16.77 9.49
C LEU A 288 -5.80 15.52 10.18
N VAL A 289 -5.16 14.37 9.96
CA VAL A 289 -5.60 13.10 10.57
C VAL A 289 -5.29 13.09 12.07
N VAL A 290 -4.10 13.57 12.47
CA VAL A 290 -3.73 13.71 13.88
C VAL A 290 -4.66 14.69 14.58
N ALA A 291 -4.92 15.86 13.99
CA ALA A 291 -5.86 16.84 14.52
C ALA A 291 -7.25 16.24 14.72
N ARG A 292 -7.83 15.61 13.69
CA ARG A 292 -9.16 14.97 13.77
C ARG A 292 -9.20 13.84 14.80
N ALA A 293 -8.16 13.04 14.89
CA ALA A 293 -8.05 11.95 15.87
C ALA A 293 -7.92 12.48 17.30
N ALA A 294 -7.16 13.55 17.51
CA ALA A 294 -7.01 14.22 18.81
C ALA A 294 -8.32 14.88 19.24
N THR A 295 -9.02 15.57 18.35
CA THR A 295 -10.37 16.12 18.60
C THR A 295 -11.37 15.00 18.94
N ALA A 296 -11.33 13.88 18.20
CA ALA A 296 -12.18 12.73 18.51
C ALA A 296 -11.84 12.11 19.88
N HIS A 297 -10.57 12.09 20.26
CA HIS A 297 -10.11 11.58 21.56
C HIS A 297 -10.53 12.50 22.72
N ALA A 298 -10.41 13.82 22.55
CA ALA A 298 -10.92 14.80 23.50
C ALA A 298 -12.44 14.68 23.69
N ALA A 299 -13.21 14.56 22.58
CA ALA A 299 -14.65 14.31 22.63
C ALA A 299 -14.98 12.99 23.33
N TRP A 300 -14.19 11.94 23.09
CA TRP A 300 -14.35 10.63 23.73
C TRP A 300 -14.09 10.65 25.24
N ARG A 301 -13.16 11.50 25.67
CA ARG A 301 -12.84 11.77 27.08
C ARG A 301 -13.84 12.71 27.75
N GLY A 302 -14.62 13.45 26.96
CA GLY A 302 -15.60 14.43 27.43
C GLY A 302 -14.97 15.79 27.77
N ALA A 303 -13.86 16.14 27.13
CA ALA A 303 -13.22 17.44 27.27
C ALA A 303 -13.71 18.44 26.22
N GLU A 304 -13.73 19.72 26.58
CA GLU A 304 -14.13 20.82 25.69
C GLU A 304 -12.99 21.29 24.77
N ALA A 305 -11.74 20.97 25.12
CA ALA A 305 -10.56 21.31 24.32
C ALA A 305 -9.58 20.14 24.24
N VAL A 306 -8.86 20.07 23.12
CA VAL A 306 -7.77 19.11 22.90
C VAL A 306 -6.61 19.42 23.85
N GLN A 307 -6.05 18.38 24.45
CA GLN A 307 -4.89 18.42 25.34
C GLN A 307 -3.76 17.53 24.80
N GLU A 308 -2.55 17.71 25.32
CA GLU A 308 -1.36 16.94 24.97
C GLU A 308 -1.59 15.41 24.95
N GLN A 309 -2.29 14.85 25.94
CA GLN A 309 -2.62 13.42 26.01
C GLN A 309 -3.48 12.92 24.84
N ASP A 310 -4.31 13.80 24.26
CA ASP A 310 -5.14 13.48 23.10
C ASP A 310 -4.29 13.48 21.82
N VAL A 311 -3.33 14.41 21.73
CA VAL A 311 -2.34 14.47 20.63
C VAL A 311 -1.44 13.24 20.67
N GLU A 312 -0.95 12.83 21.84
CA GLU A 312 -0.15 11.62 22.02
C GLU A 312 -0.90 10.38 21.49
N ALA A 313 -2.15 10.19 21.93
CA ALA A 313 -2.96 9.05 21.51
C ALA A 313 -3.20 9.05 19.99
N ALA A 314 -3.44 10.23 19.40
CA ALA A 314 -3.62 10.38 17.96
C ALA A 314 -2.33 10.06 17.18
N VAL A 315 -1.21 10.62 17.61
CA VAL A 315 0.11 10.45 16.99
C VAL A 315 0.54 8.98 16.98
N ARG A 316 0.35 8.26 18.09
CA ARG A 316 0.64 6.81 18.20
C ARG A 316 -0.12 5.98 17.16
N LEU A 317 -1.33 6.39 16.77
CA LEU A 317 -2.19 5.65 15.84
C LEU A 317 -2.06 6.13 14.38
N ALA A 318 -1.71 7.41 14.16
CA ALA A 318 -1.81 8.05 12.85
C ALA A 318 -0.47 8.16 12.09
N LEU A 319 0.68 8.18 12.77
CA LEU A 319 1.99 8.42 12.14
C LEU A 319 2.80 7.17 11.75
N PRO A 320 2.76 6.02 12.46
CA PRO A 320 3.69 4.91 12.21
C PRO A 320 3.73 4.39 10.77
N HIS A 321 2.60 4.46 10.06
CA HIS A 321 2.48 3.97 8.67
C HIS A 321 2.77 5.03 7.60
N ARG A 322 2.98 6.30 7.98
CA ARG A 322 3.22 7.43 7.07
C ARG A 322 4.69 7.78 6.89
N LYS A 323 5.55 7.33 7.80
CA LYS A 323 6.99 7.51 7.67
C LYS A 323 7.49 6.77 6.43
N ARG A 324 8.37 7.42 5.65
CA ARG A 324 9.15 6.73 4.64
C ARG A 324 10.07 5.74 5.32
N ARG A 325 9.60 4.50 5.43
CA ARG A 325 10.43 3.39 5.84
C ARG A 325 11.43 3.15 4.72
N ASP A 326 12.71 3.34 5.00
CA ASP A 326 13.69 2.64 4.19
C ASP A 326 13.45 1.13 4.42
N PRO A 327 13.57 0.24 3.41
CA PRO A 327 13.28 -1.22 3.51
C PRO A 327 14.13 -2.01 4.52
N PHE A 328 14.66 -1.34 5.52
CA PHE A 328 16.00 -1.43 6.02
C PHE A 328 16.12 -0.87 7.44
N ASP A 329 15.15 -0.09 7.91
CA ASP A 329 15.02 0.42 9.28
C ASP A 329 14.62 -0.69 10.26
N GLU A 330 15.19 -0.66 11.46
CA GLU A 330 14.91 -1.64 12.52
C GLU A 330 13.51 -1.45 13.12
N PRO A 331 12.73 -2.53 13.38
CA PRO A 331 11.36 -2.46 13.93
C PRO A 331 11.23 -1.91 15.35
N GLY A 332 12.33 -1.54 16.02
CA GLY A 332 12.34 -1.05 17.41
C GLY A 332 12.62 0.45 17.56
N MET A 333 13.09 1.13 16.50
CA MET A 333 13.39 2.57 16.60
C MET A 333 12.15 3.45 16.60
N GLU A 334 10.95 2.87 16.43
CA GLU A 334 9.69 3.60 16.26
C GLU A 334 9.20 4.25 17.58
N GLU A 335 9.35 3.58 18.73
CA GLU A 335 8.87 4.08 20.04
C GLU A 335 9.77 5.18 20.62
N GLU A 336 11.09 5.04 20.53
CA GLU A 336 12.05 6.05 21.00
C GLU A 336 11.98 7.33 20.15
N GLN A 337 11.82 7.19 18.83
CA GLN A 337 11.66 8.34 17.93
C GLN A 337 10.31 9.03 18.09
N LEU A 338 9.23 8.28 18.37
CA LEU A 338 7.93 8.86 18.72
C LEU A 338 8.05 9.74 19.96
N SER A 339 8.75 9.24 20.97
CA SER A 339 9.01 9.96 22.22
C SER A 339 9.84 11.23 21.99
N GLU A 340 10.86 11.16 21.12
CA GLU A 340 11.68 12.30 20.74
C GLU A 340 10.89 13.37 19.99
N ALA A 341 10.12 12.97 18.97
CA ALA A 341 9.30 13.91 18.21
C ALA A 341 8.21 14.55 19.08
N MET A 342 7.65 13.81 20.04
CA MET A 342 6.74 14.37 21.04
C MET A 342 7.40 15.44 21.90
N ARG A 343 8.67 15.23 22.30
CA ARG A 343 9.45 16.23 23.04
C ARG A 343 9.68 17.49 22.22
N GLN A 344 10.10 17.35 20.95
CA GLN A 344 10.28 18.49 20.03
C GLN A 344 8.97 19.22 19.75
N GLY A 345 7.86 18.50 19.62
CA GLY A 345 6.52 19.10 19.51
C GLY A 345 6.12 19.92 20.74
N ALA A 346 6.55 19.49 21.94
CA ALA A 346 6.29 20.24 23.17
C ALA A 346 7.06 21.58 23.22
N GLU A 347 8.26 21.64 22.65
CA GLU A 347 9.06 22.86 22.54
C GLU A 347 8.35 23.89 21.62
N HIS A 348 7.86 23.46 20.46
CA HIS A 348 7.09 24.32 19.54
C HIS A 348 5.72 24.80 20.07
N ALA A 349 5.16 24.10 21.04
CA ALA A 349 3.93 24.53 21.71
C ALA A 349 4.18 25.68 22.71
N GLN A 350 5.41 25.86 23.17
CA GLN A 350 5.80 26.84 24.20
C GLN A 350 6.27 28.19 23.62
N ASP A 351 6.62 28.25 22.33
CA ASP A 351 7.07 29.49 21.67
C ASP A 351 6.01 30.62 21.63
N GLU A 352 4.75 30.35 22.00
CA GLU A 352 3.70 31.37 22.06
C GLU A 352 3.67 32.15 23.38
N THR A 353 4.30 31.65 24.45
CA THR A 353 4.23 32.33 25.76
C THR A 353 5.20 33.51 25.91
N ASP A 354 6.19 33.65 25.02
CA ASP A 354 7.19 34.74 25.09
C ASP A 354 6.84 35.98 24.24
N ASP A 355 5.85 35.91 23.34
CA ASP A 355 5.50 37.03 22.43
C ASP A 355 4.24 37.84 22.87
N THR A 356 3.73 37.62 24.09
CA THR A 356 2.57 38.38 24.64
C THR A 356 2.85 39.24 25.88
N ASP A 357 4.11 39.57 26.17
CA ASP A 357 4.41 40.69 27.08
C ASP A 357 4.52 42.00 26.28
N GLY A 358 3.40 42.71 26.21
CA GLY A 358 3.34 44.07 25.66
C GLY A 358 4.18 45.05 26.49
N PRO A 359 4.90 46.00 25.87
CA PRO A 359 5.64 47.02 26.60
C PRO A 359 4.70 48.18 26.92
N ASP A 360 4.12 48.19 28.13
CA ASP A 360 3.49 49.38 28.70
C ASP A 360 3.87 49.48 30.18
N ASP A 361 4.83 50.34 30.49
CA ASP A 361 4.85 51.12 31.73
C ASP A 361 5.87 52.28 31.57
N ASP A 362 5.37 53.40 31.05
CA ASP A 362 5.96 54.73 31.26
C ASP A 362 5.57 55.23 32.66
N PRO A 363 6.51 55.90 33.37
CA PRO A 363 6.08 57.08 34.13
C PRO A 363 7.02 58.28 33.96
N ASP A 364 6.38 59.41 33.63
CA ASP A 364 6.71 60.81 33.93
C ASP A 364 8.03 61.45 33.39
N GLY A 365 7.86 62.43 32.49
CA GLY A 365 8.92 63.28 31.88
C GLY A 365 9.43 64.44 32.76
N PRO A 366 9.81 65.64 32.23
CA PRO A 366 10.18 66.06 30.88
C PRO A 366 11.49 66.92 30.80
N GLY A 367 11.88 67.32 29.58
CA GLY A 367 12.86 68.41 29.29
C GLY A 367 14.24 67.91 28.86
N ASP A 368 14.96 68.50 27.91
CA ASP A 368 14.87 69.78 27.22
C ASP A 368 15.87 69.75 26.05
N GLY A 369 15.68 70.57 25.02
CA GLY A 369 16.79 71.05 24.18
C GLY A 369 17.09 70.34 22.85
N GLY A 370 16.25 70.60 21.85
CA GLY A 370 16.67 71.37 20.68
C GLY A 370 17.51 70.70 19.55
N PRO A 371 17.54 71.33 18.37
CA PRO A 371 17.40 70.67 17.08
C PRO A 371 18.67 70.73 16.21
N ASP A 372 18.76 69.98 15.11
CA ASP A 372 18.80 70.57 13.76
C ASP A 372 19.05 69.56 12.62
N ASP A 373 18.42 69.92 11.50
CA ASP A 373 18.82 69.75 10.09
C ASP A 373 19.18 68.37 9.50
N GLY A 374 18.28 67.85 8.66
CA GLY A 374 18.09 68.39 7.29
C GLY A 374 19.20 68.15 6.26
N GLY A 375 18.84 67.47 5.15
CA GLY A 375 19.56 67.51 3.85
C GLY A 375 19.80 66.13 3.24
N GLN A 376 18.84 65.57 2.47
CA GLN A 376 18.74 65.63 1.00
C GLN A 376 19.90 64.96 0.22
N GLY A 377 19.55 64.03 -0.68
CA GLY A 377 20.43 63.09 -1.43
C GLY A 377 21.20 63.72 -2.60
N PRO A 378 21.33 63.11 -3.80
CA PRO A 378 20.98 61.76 -4.29
C PRO A 378 22.11 61.11 -5.16
N ASP A 379 21.76 60.06 -5.93
CA ASP A 379 22.35 59.60 -7.21
C ASP A 379 23.54 58.59 -7.28
N GLN A 380 23.16 57.38 -7.77
CA GLN A 380 23.71 56.66 -8.94
C GLN A 380 24.98 55.76 -8.88
N PRO A 381 25.11 54.79 -9.83
CA PRO A 381 25.60 53.43 -9.60
C PRO A 381 27.00 53.17 -10.17
N GLN A 382 27.67 52.10 -9.71
CA GLN A 382 28.81 51.45 -10.37
C GLN A 382 29.03 50.04 -9.81
N GLY A 383 29.14 49.03 -10.70
CA GLY A 383 29.91 47.80 -10.40
C GLY A 383 31.36 47.95 -10.86
N PRO A 384 32.18 46.88 -11.00
CA PRO A 384 32.09 45.51 -10.49
C PRO A 384 33.37 45.09 -9.69
N GLN A 385 33.33 44.01 -8.88
CA GLN A 385 34.55 43.27 -8.46
C GLN A 385 34.24 41.94 -7.73
N GLU A 386 34.81 40.84 -8.24
CA GLU A 386 35.23 39.63 -7.48
C GLU A 386 36.32 40.00 -6.45
N PRO A 387 36.60 39.25 -5.34
CA PRO A 387 37.02 37.83 -5.36
C PRO A 387 36.78 36.94 -4.10
N GLY A 388 36.97 35.62 -4.27
CA GLY A 388 37.88 34.79 -3.44
C GLY A 388 37.41 34.10 -2.14
N GLY A 389 37.76 32.80 -2.00
CA GLY A 389 37.88 32.04 -0.74
C GLY A 389 37.02 30.77 -0.65
N GLU A 390 37.43 29.63 -1.22
CA GLU A 390 38.19 28.51 -0.59
C GLU A 390 37.42 27.70 0.49
N GLN A 391 37.02 26.47 0.11
CA GLN A 391 36.59 25.39 0.99
C GLN A 391 37.78 24.45 1.28
N PRO A 392 37.96 23.91 2.50
CA PRO A 392 39.05 22.99 2.81
C PRO A 392 38.69 21.52 2.53
N GLU A 393 39.61 20.82 1.87
CA GLU A 393 39.69 19.34 1.83
C GLU A 393 40.22 18.78 3.17
N PRO A 394 39.80 17.58 3.62
CA PRO A 394 40.54 16.83 4.61
C PRO A 394 41.45 15.78 3.97
N SER A 395 42.65 15.71 4.54
CA SER A 395 43.83 14.98 4.12
C SER A 395 43.85 13.49 4.46
N ASN A 396 44.54 12.73 3.61
CA ASN A 396 44.93 11.33 3.80
C ASN A 396 46.00 11.19 4.89
N GLN A 397 45.85 10.20 5.79
CA GLN A 397 46.97 9.57 6.49
C GLN A 397 46.75 8.05 6.61
N ASP A 398 47.70 7.30 6.06
CA ASP A 398 47.84 5.85 6.16
C ASP A 398 48.69 5.44 7.38
N GLY A 399 48.21 4.43 8.10
CA GLY A 399 49.04 3.29 8.52
C GLY A 399 49.43 3.15 10.00
N ARG A 400 48.80 2.19 10.72
CA ARG A 400 49.39 0.87 11.08
C ARG A 400 48.46 0.02 11.98
N PRO A 401 48.67 -1.32 12.03
CA PRO A 401 47.61 -2.31 12.24
C PRO A 401 47.55 -2.87 13.67
N ASN A 402 46.35 -3.23 14.15
CA ASN A 402 46.24 -4.27 15.16
C ASN A 402 44.94 -5.06 15.01
N GLY A 403 45.07 -6.39 15.03
CA GLY A 403 44.00 -7.33 14.75
C GLY A 403 43.22 -7.74 16.01
N SER A 404 41.89 -7.75 15.87
CA SER A 404 41.02 -8.75 16.47
C SER A 404 39.78 -8.87 15.58
N GLY A 405 39.58 -10.06 15.02
CA GLY A 405 38.65 -10.32 13.93
C GLY A 405 37.19 -10.23 14.35
N GLY A 406 36.51 -9.21 13.84
CA GLY A 406 35.04 -9.14 13.78
C GLY A 406 34.63 -8.70 12.38
N THR A 407 34.10 -9.62 11.57
CA THR A 407 33.56 -9.33 10.24
C THR A 407 32.27 -8.52 10.38
N ARG A 408 32.37 -7.18 10.33
CA ARG A 408 31.21 -6.27 10.30
C ARG A 408 30.57 -6.24 8.90
N ALA A 409 29.25 -6.31 8.86
CA ALA A 409 28.43 -6.23 7.64
C ALA A 409 28.55 -4.85 6.96
N HIS A 410 28.40 -4.83 5.63
CA HIS A 410 28.60 -3.65 4.78
C HIS A 410 27.31 -2.84 4.60
N THR A 411 27.41 -1.51 4.67
CA THR A 411 26.30 -0.57 4.39
C THR A 411 26.24 -0.29 2.87
N PRO A 412 25.10 -0.50 2.20
CA PRO A 412 24.97 -0.27 0.75
C PRO A 412 24.87 1.23 0.39
N SER A 413 25.36 1.59 -0.80
CA SER A 413 25.24 2.92 -1.43
C SER A 413 23.77 3.27 -1.81
N PRO A 414 23.43 4.57 -1.98
CA PRO A 414 22.05 5.03 -2.23
C PRO A 414 21.43 4.43 -3.51
N ALA A 415 20.12 4.16 -3.46
CA ALA A 415 19.37 3.45 -4.49
C ALA A 415 19.12 4.30 -5.75
N PHE A 416 19.22 3.68 -6.94
CA PHE A 416 18.99 4.31 -8.24
C PHE A 416 17.83 3.63 -9.01
N ARG A 417 17.21 4.33 -9.97
CA ARG A 417 16.13 3.77 -10.81
C ARG A 417 16.69 2.68 -11.75
N THR A 418 16.13 1.48 -11.69
CA THR A 418 16.58 0.32 -12.48
C THR A 418 15.76 0.08 -13.75
N ARG A 419 16.41 -0.50 -14.77
CA ARG A 419 15.86 -0.74 -16.12
C ARG A 419 14.83 -1.89 -16.14
N LEU A 420 13.80 -1.75 -16.99
CA LEU A 420 12.80 -2.79 -17.25
C LEU A 420 13.37 -3.94 -18.11
N LEU A 421 13.55 -5.11 -17.51
CA LEU A 421 13.86 -6.37 -18.21
C LEU A 421 12.55 -7.08 -18.60
N GLN A 422 12.32 -7.36 -19.88
CA GLN A 422 11.11 -8.06 -20.37
C GLN A 422 11.46 -9.40 -21.01
N VAL A 423 10.57 -10.39 -20.89
CA VAL A 423 10.75 -11.69 -21.54
C VAL A 423 10.00 -11.67 -22.89
N PRO A 424 10.65 -11.94 -24.04
CA PRO A 424 10.04 -11.76 -25.37
C PRO A 424 8.86 -12.71 -25.65
N GLY A 425 7.69 -12.20 -26.06
CA GLY A 425 6.51 -13.02 -26.42
C GLY A 425 5.27 -12.76 -25.53
N VAL A 426 4.17 -13.47 -25.82
CA VAL A 426 2.90 -13.42 -25.06
C VAL A 426 2.73 -14.72 -24.26
N GLY A 427 2.66 -14.61 -22.94
CA GLY A 427 2.46 -15.75 -22.03
C GLY A 427 1.00 -16.05 -21.68
N GLU A 428 0.80 -17.00 -20.78
CA GLU A 428 -0.50 -17.33 -20.16
C GLU A 428 -0.42 -17.28 -18.62
N GLY A 429 0.57 -16.53 -18.10
CA GLY A 429 0.97 -16.45 -16.69
C GLY A 429 0.00 -15.73 -15.75
N ALA A 430 0.30 -15.82 -14.45
CA ALA A 430 -0.40 -15.08 -13.41
C ALA A 430 -0.22 -13.56 -13.55
N SER A 431 -1.21 -12.78 -13.16
CA SER A 431 -1.24 -11.32 -13.34
C SER A 431 -0.03 -10.60 -12.71
N GLY A 432 0.63 -9.74 -13.48
CA GLY A 432 1.73 -8.85 -13.05
C GLY A 432 1.89 -7.68 -14.03
N LYS A 433 3.00 -6.92 -14.00
CA LYS A 433 3.18 -5.68 -14.82
C LYS A 433 4.38 -5.72 -15.78
N ARG A 434 5.01 -6.88 -16.03
CA ARG A 434 6.30 -6.97 -16.76
C ARG A 434 6.17 -7.44 -18.21
N SER A 435 5.47 -8.56 -18.45
CA SER A 435 5.34 -9.18 -19.79
C SER A 435 3.87 -9.26 -20.23
N ARG A 436 3.59 -9.39 -21.54
CA ARG A 436 2.20 -9.53 -22.04
C ARG A 436 1.69 -10.95 -21.83
N ALA A 437 0.43 -11.12 -21.42
CA ALA A 437 -0.18 -12.44 -21.25
C ALA A 437 -1.67 -12.47 -21.62
N ARG A 438 -2.16 -13.65 -22.05
CA ARG A 438 -3.60 -13.93 -22.15
C ARG A 438 -4.15 -14.16 -20.75
N SER A 439 -5.13 -13.37 -20.34
CA SER A 439 -5.57 -13.32 -18.94
C SER A 439 -7.09 -13.31 -18.84
N ARG A 440 -7.60 -13.65 -17.65
CA ARG A 440 -9.04 -13.51 -17.32
C ARG A 440 -9.46 -12.05 -17.10
N SER A 441 -8.51 -11.17 -16.81
CA SER A 441 -8.69 -9.73 -16.58
C SER A 441 -7.76 -8.94 -17.50
N GLY A 442 -8.26 -7.90 -18.17
CA GLY A 442 -7.50 -7.15 -19.17
C GLY A 442 -8.39 -6.62 -20.30
N ARG A 443 -7.79 -6.00 -21.31
CA ARG A 443 -8.51 -5.43 -22.46
C ARG A 443 -9.12 -6.55 -23.29
N ALA A 444 -10.41 -6.47 -23.61
CA ALA A 444 -11.04 -7.40 -24.55
C ALA A 444 -10.48 -7.18 -25.95
N VAL A 445 -9.89 -8.21 -26.55
CA VAL A 445 -9.21 -8.12 -27.85
C VAL A 445 -10.04 -8.75 -28.95
N ARG A 446 -10.77 -9.84 -28.66
CA ARG A 446 -11.67 -10.48 -29.62
C ARG A 446 -12.85 -11.20 -28.96
N PRO A 447 -13.99 -11.33 -29.66
CA PRO A 447 -15.06 -12.24 -29.28
C PRO A 447 -14.73 -13.69 -29.64
N SER A 448 -15.31 -14.63 -28.90
CA SER A 448 -15.30 -16.07 -29.22
C SER A 448 -16.58 -16.73 -28.71
N THR A 449 -17.00 -17.83 -29.32
CA THR A 449 -18.12 -18.66 -28.83
C THR A 449 -17.67 -19.74 -27.85
N THR A 450 -16.40 -20.16 -27.93
CA THR A 450 -15.84 -21.28 -27.18
C THR A 450 -14.87 -20.83 -26.11
N GLU A 451 -13.97 -19.89 -26.44
CA GLU A 451 -12.85 -19.43 -25.62
C GLU A 451 -13.14 -18.09 -24.91
N GLY A 452 -12.43 -17.80 -23.82
CA GLY A 452 -12.56 -16.53 -23.09
C GLY A 452 -13.45 -16.60 -21.85
N SER A 453 -13.51 -15.48 -21.12
CA SER A 453 -14.24 -15.37 -19.85
C SER A 453 -15.03 -14.07 -19.78
N GLY A 454 -16.28 -14.16 -19.29
CA GLY A 454 -17.22 -13.05 -19.28
C GLY A 454 -17.87 -12.81 -20.65
N LEU A 455 -18.86 -11.91 -20.68
CA LEU A 455 -19.63 -11.59 -21.88
C LEU A 455 -18.94 -10.51 -22.72
N HIS A 456 -18.85 -10.71 -24.03
CA HIS A 456 -18.51 -9.68 -24.99
C HIS A 456 -19.80 -9.01 -25.47
N LEU A 457 -20.25 -7.98 -24.74
CA LEU A 457 -21.52 -7.28 -24.95
C LEU A 457 -21.75 -6.88 -26.41
N VAL A 458 -20.83 -6.11 -27.01
CA VAL A 458 -20.98 -5.61 -28.39
C VAL A 458 -21.19 -6.74 -29.41
N ALA A 459 -20.38 -7.80 -29.35
CA ALA A 459 -20.48 -8.92 -30.26
C ALA A 459 -21.73 -9.79 -30.01
N THR A 460 -22.19 -9.85 -28.75
CA THR A 460 -23.44 -10.53 -28.39
C THR A 460 -24.65 -9.78 -28.94
N LEU A 461 -24.68 -8.46 -28.77
CA LEU A 461 -25.74 -7.60 -29.31
C LEU A 461 -25.71 -7.59 -30.85
N ALA A 462 -24.52 -7.53 -31.46
CA ALA A 462 -24.36 -7.61 -32.91
C ALA A 462 -24.80 -8.96 -33.48
N ALA A 463 -24.58 -10.07 -32.75
CA ALA A 463 -25.08 -11.38 -33.13
C ALA A 463 -26.61 -11.47 -33.03
N ALA A 464 -27.20 -10.86 -32.01
CA ALA A 464 -28.65 -10.87 -31.81
C ALA A 464 -29.40 -9.92 -32.76
N ALA A 465 -28.80 -8.79 -33.16
CA ALA A 465 -29.46 -7.71 -33.89
C ALA A 465 -30.16 -8.12 -35.21
N PRO A 466 -29.59 -9.01 -36.05
CA PRO A 466 -30.25 -9.46 -37.28
C PRO A 466 -31.53 -10.28 -37.04
N HIS A 467 -31.65 -10.94 -35.89
CA HIS A 467 -32.73 -11.89 -35.60
C HIS A 467 -33.95 -11.25 -34.92
N GLN A 468 -33.95 -9.93 -34.73
CA GLN A 468 -34.97 -9.26 -33.92
C GLN A 468 -36.35 -9.25 -34.56
N ALA A 469 -36.42 -9.07 -35.88
CA ALA A 469 -37.67 -9.09 -36.63
C ALA A 469 -38.31 -10.49 -36.59
N THR A 470 -37.53 -11.54 -36.82
CA THR A 470 -38.01 -12.92 -36.81
C THR A 470 -38.36 -13.43 -35.41
N ARG A 471 -37.75 -12.86 -34.36
CA ARG A 471 -38.05 -13.17 -32.96
C ARG A 471 -39.28 -12.44 -32.42
N GLY A 472 -39.90 -11.55 -33.20
CA GLY A 472 -41.14 -10.86 -32.82
C GLY A 472 -40.95 -9.74 -31.80
N ARG A 473 -39.84 -8.98 -31.89
CA ARG A 473 -39.59 -7.84 -31.00
C ARG A 473 -40.71 -6.80 -31.12
N THR A 474 -41.41 -6.54 -30.03
CA THR A 474 -42.50 -5.54 -29.93
C THR A 474 -42.12 -4.29 -29.14
N GLY A 475 -41.00 -4.32 -28.40
CA GLY A 475 -40.56 -3.24 -27.51
C GLY A 475 -39.14 -2.73 -27.80
N PRO A 476 -38.68 -1.72 -27.04
CA PRO A 476 -37.34 -1.15 -27.18
C PRO A 476 -36.21 -2.11 -26.77
N GLY A 477 -36.50 -3.20 -26.07
CA GLY A 477 -35.51 -4.22 -25.73
C GLY A 477 -35.20 -5.23 -26.85
N LEU A 478 -33.96 -5.74 -26.88
CA LEU A 478 -33.49 -6.81 -27.75
C LEU A 478 -33.86 -8.18 -27.17
N LEU A 479 -34.37 -9.08 -28.00
CA LEU A 479 -34.61 -10.48 -27.64
C LEU A 479 -33.32 -11.30 -27.82
N LEU A 480 -32.70 -11.67 -26.71
CA LEU A 480 -31.45 -12.45 -26.64
C LEU A 480 -31.74 -13.94 -26.45
N ARG A 481 -30.98 -14.80 -27.13
CA ARG A 481 -30.96 -16.25 -26.97
C ARG A 481 -29.55 -16.74 -26.65
N GLY A 482 -29.43 -17.95 -26.10
CA GLY A 482 -28.14 -18.55 -25.73
C GLY A 482 -27.14 -18.63 -26.90
N GLU A 483 -27.63 -18.75 -28.13
CA GLU A 483 -26.84 -18.79 -29.37
C GLU A 483 -26.16 -17.44 -29.72
N ASP A 484 -26.66 -16.33 -29.19
CA ASP A 484 -26.10 -15.00 -29.44
C ASP A 484 -24.91 -14.69 -28.53
N LEU A 485 -24.79 -15.40 -27.39
CA LEU A 485 -23.77 -15.12 -26.39
C LEU A 485 -22.37 -15.25 -26.98
N ARG A 486 -21.56 -14.21 -26.80
CA ARG A 486 -20.14 -14.18 -27.16
C ARG A 486 -19.33 -14.01 -25.89
N LYS A 487 -18.29 -14.82 -25.72
CA LYS A 487 -17.31 -14.72 -24.66
C LYS A 487 -16.21 -13.72 -25.04
N ALA A 488 -15.68 -13.00 -24.05
CA ALA A 488 -14.58 -12.06 -24.25
C ALA A 488 -13.21 -12.73 -24.04
N VAL A 489 -12.35 -12.70 -25.06
CA VAL A 489 -10.94 -13.06 -24.92
C VAL A 489 -10.16 -11.81 -24.56
N ARG A 490 -9.45 -11.84 -23.42
CA ARG A 490 -8.78 -10.68 -22.83
C ARG A 490 -7.26 -10.87 -22.81
N GLU A 491 -6.54 -9.77 -23.06
CA GLU A 491 -5.08 -9.67 -22.89
C GLU A 491 -4.75 -8.72 -21.73
N GLY A 492 -3.83 -9.16 -20.87
CA GLY A 492 -3.31 -8.43 -19.72
C GLY A 492 -1.79 -8.58 -19.61
N THR A 493 -1.26 -8.39 -18.41
CA THR A 493 0.18 -8.44 -18.14
C THR A 493 0.50 -9.49 -17.06
N GLU A 494 1.66 -10.13 -17.13
CA GLU A 494 2.13 -11.17 -16.19
C GLU A 494 3.37 -10.72 -15.39
N GLY A 495 3.56 -11.34 -14.21
CA GLY A 495 4.75 -11.18 -13.38
C GLY A 495 5.71 -12.35 -13.62
N ASN A 496 7.01 -12.08 -13.68
CA ASN A 496 8.03 -13.09 -14.00
C ASN A 496 8.62 -13.72 -12.72
N LEU A 497 9.42 -14.77 -12.89
CA LEU A 497 10.34 -15.27 -11.87
C LEU A 497 11.73 -14.70 -12.18
N VAL A 498 12.25 -13.80 -11.35
CA VAL A 498 13.60 -13.25 -11.49
C VAL A 498 14.53 -14.00 -10.54
N LEU A 499 15.51 -14.72 -11.10
CA LEU A 499 16.51 -15.45 -10.33
C LEU A 499 17.85 -14.76 -10.44
N PHE A 500 18.30 -14.15 -9.35
CA PHE A 500 19.62 -13.54 -9.25
C PHE A 500 20.65 -14.61 -8.90
N VAL A 501 21.72 -14.66 -9.68
CA VAL A 501 22.87 -15.55 -9.43
C VAL A 501 24.06 -14.63 -9.20
N VAL A 502 24.47 -14.48 -7.95
CA VAL A 502 25.44 -13.48 -7.50
C VAL A 502 26.73 -14.16 -7.09
N ASP A 503 27.83 -13.74 -7.70
CA ASP A 503 29.17 -14.10 -7.26
C ASP A 503 29.48 -13.45 -5.90
N ALA A 504 30.08 -14.19 -4.97
CA ALA A 504 30.48 -13.68 -3.65
C ALA A 504 31.97 -13.98 -3.33
N SER A 505 32.77 -14.23 -4.37
CA SER A 505 34.18 -14.61 -4.28
C SER A 505 35.11 -13.51 -3.75
N GLY A 506 36.34 -13.88 -3.37
CA GLY A 506 37.31 -12.97 -2.75
C GLY A 506 37.74 -11.78 -3.62
N SER A 507 37.66 -11.88 -4.96
CA SER A 507 37.88 -10.75 -5.87
C SER A 507 36.81 -9.68 -5.77
N MET A 508 35.65 -9.97 -5.16
CA MET A 508 34.61 -8.99 -4.85
C MET A 508 34.83 -8.26 -3.53
N ALA A 509 35.78 -8.69 -2.68
CA ALA A 509 36.02 -8.16 -1.34
C ALA A 509 36.54 -6.69 -1.28
N ALA A 510 36.72 -6.02 -2.43
CA ALA A 510 37.00 -4.58 -2.41
C ALA A 510 35.74 -3.81 -1.98
N ARG A 511 35.88 -3.04 -0.89
CA ARG A 511 34.81 -2.33 -0.16
C ARG A 511 33.81 -1.59 -1.05
N GLN A 512 34.27 -1.02 -2.16
CA GLN A 512 33.45 -0.23 -3.10
C GLN A 512 32.63 -1.11 -4.08
N ARG A 513 33.15 -2.28 -4.49
CA ARG A 513 32.50 -3.16 -5.48
C ARG A 513 31.31 -3.91 -4.90
N MET A 514 31.43 -4.45 -3.70
CA MET A 514 30.29 -5.11 -3.03
C MET A 514 29.21 -4.12 -2.61
N SER A 515 29.57 -2.88 -2.26
CA SER A 515 28.57 -1.84 -2.04
C SER A 515 27.79 -1.54 -3.33
N ALA A 516 28.48 -1.41 -4.47
CA ALA A 516 27.85 -1.15 -5.77
C ALA A 516 26.98 -2.33 -6.25
N VAL A 517 27.46 -3.57 -6.12
CA VAL A 517 26.70 -4.77 -6.49
C VAL A 517 25.51 -4.99 -5.55
N SER A 518 25.69 -4.82 -4.23
CA SER A 518 24.57 -4.90 -3.28
C SER A 518 23.55 -3.80 -3.55
N GLY A 519 24.00 -2.56 -3.83
CA GLY A 519 23.12 -1.45 -4.22
C GLY A 519 22.38 -1.70 -5.53
N ALA A 520 23.03 -2.29 -6.54
CA ALA A 520 22.41 -2.66 -7.81
C ALA A 520 21.40 -3.80 -7.65
N VAL A 521 21.74 -4.85 -6.89
CA VAL A 521 20.84 -5.97 -6.59
C VAL A 521 19.64 -5.48 -5.78
N ILE A 522 19.85 -4.66 -4.75
CA ILE A 522 18.77 -4.03 -3.97
C ILE A 522 17.86 -3.19 -4.87
N SER A 523 18.42 -2.39 -5.78
CA SER A 523 17.64 -1.56 -6.69
C SER A 523 16.87 -2.40 -7.72
N LEU A 524 17.42 -3.54 -8.17
CA LEU A 524 16.74 -4.48 -9.06
C LEU A 524 15.65 -5.27 -8.32
N LEU A 525 15.86 -5.60 -7.04
CA LEU A 525 14.84 -6.21 -6.18
C LEU A 525 13.69 -5.26 -5.91
N ARG A 526 13.97 -3.96 -5.74
CA ARG A 526 12.95 -2.92 -5.61
C ARG A 526 12.08 -2.81 -6.88
N ASP A 527 12.65 -2.90 -8.08
CA ASP A 527 11.87 -2.96 -9.33
C ASP A 527 11.07 -4.26 -9.46
N ALA A 528 11.67 -5.40 -9.11
CA ALA A 528 11.00 -6.70 -9.11
C ALA A 528 9.78 -6.72 -8.17
N TYR A 529 9.89 -6.06 -7.01
CA TYR A 529 8.78 -5.83 -6.07
C TYR A 529 7.66 -4.99 -6.69
N GLN A 530 8.00 -3.80 -7.21
CA GLN A 530 7.02 -2.89 -7.81
C GLN A 530 6.20 -3.53 -8.93
N ARG A 531 6.76 -4.55 -9.60
CA ARG A 531 6.16 -5.23 -10.76
C ARG A 531 5.55 -6.60 -10.44
N ARG A 532 5.58 -7.03 -9.17
CA ARG A 532 5.04 -8.31 -8.66
C ARG A 532 5.73 -9.55 -9.24
N ASP A 533 7.04 -9.49 -9.39
CA ASP A 533 7.85 -10.64 -9.75
C ASP A 533 8.13 -11.52 -8.52
N LYS A 534 8.24 -12.84 -8.74
CA LYS A 534 8.80 -13.75 -7.73
C LYS A 534 10.32 -13.63 -7.82
N VAL A 535 11.01 -13.52 -6.70
CA VAL A 535 12.45 -13.30 -6.67
C VAL A 535 13.14 -14.46 -5.96
N GLY A 536 14.18 -15.02 -6.58
CA GLY A 536 15.14 -15.89 -5.90
C GLY A 536 16.56 -15.31 -5.97
N VAL A 537 17.40 -15.66 -5.00
CA VAL A 537 18.82 -15.31 -4.99
C VAL A 537 19.64 -16.56 -4.73
N ILE A 538 20.60 -16.83 -5.61
CA ILE A 538 21.61 -17.87 -5.49
C ILE A 538 22.95 -17.17 -5.35
N THR A 539 23.72 -17.60 -4.36
CA THR A 539 25.08 -17.11 -4.14
C THR A 539 26.04 -18.28 -4.20
N PHE A 540 27.19 -18.08 -4.82
CA PHE A 540 28.22 -19.11 -4.88
C PHE A 540 29.51 -18.59 -4.26
N ARG A 541 30.10 -19.40 -3.37
CA ARG A 541 31.32 -19.08 -2.62
C ARG A 541 32.11 -20.34 -2.29
N GLY A 542 33.43 -20.27 -2.32
CA GLY A 542 34.27 -21.40 -1.93
C GLY A 542 34.14 -22.57 -2.93
N SER A 543 33.65 -23.71 -2.47
CA SER A 543 33.46 -24.93 -3.28
C SER A 543 32.00 -25.25 -3.60
N GLU A 544 31.04 -24.44 -3.18
CA GLU A 544 29.61 -24.76 -3.30
C GLU A 544 28.75 -23.56 -3.71
N ALA A 545 27.59 -23.85 -4.31
CA ALA A 545 26.55 -22.88 -4.64
C ALA A 545 25.33 -23.08 -3.74
N GLU A 546 24.92 -22.03 -3.03
CA GLU A 546 23.82 -22.05 -2.07
C GLU A 546 22.64 -21.20 -2.55
N THR A 547 21.43 -21.66 -2.28
CA THR A 547 20.21 -20.88 -2.50
C THR A 547 19.99 -19.95 -1.29
N ALA A 548 20.64 -18.79 -1.30
CA ALA A 548 20.54 -17.79 -0.22
C ALA A 548 19.10 -17.34 0.04
N LEU A 549 18.33 -17.17 -1.04
CA LEU A 549 16.90 -16.85 -0.98
C LEU A 549 16.13 -17.79 -1.91
N PRO A 550 15.29 -18.69 -1.40
CA PRO A 550 14.37 -19.44 -2.24
C PRO A 550 13.38 -18.46 -2.91
N PRO A 551 12.87 -18.78 -4.11
CA PRO A 551 11.90 -17.93 -4.79
C PRO A 551 10.75 -17.50 -3.86
N THR A 552 10.67 -16.20 -3.58
CA THR A 552 9.70 -15.59 -2.67
C THR A 552 9.13 -14.31 -3.28
N THR A 553 7.97 -13.88 -2.78
CA THR A 553 7.37 -12.57 -3.06
C THR A 553 7.69 -11.54 -1.97
N SER A 554 8.32 -11.96 -0.86
CA SER A 554 8.70 -11.09 0.26
C SER A 554 10.06 -10.42 0.03
N VAL A 555 10.05 -9.08 0.05
CA VAL A 555 11.25 -8.24 -0.15
C VAL A 555 12.08 -8.14 1.12
N ASP A 556 11.44 -8.06 2.30
CA ASP A 556 12.15 -7.93 3.57
C ASP A 556 13.02 -9.16 3.85
N ALA A 557 12.50 -10.36 3.54
CA ALA A 557 13.27 -11.60 3.60
C ALA A 557 14.46 -11.60 2.63
N ALA A 558 14.32 -10.99 1.46
CA ALA A 558 15.39 -10.85 0.47
C ALA A 558 16.48 -9.88 0.94
N ALA A 559 16.06 -8.70 1.40
CA ALA A 559 16.91 -7.61 1.90
C ALA A 559 17.71 -8.03 3.14
N ALA A 560 17.05 -8.63 4.14
CA ALA A 560 17.70 -9.09 5.37
C ALA A 560 18.77 -10.16 5.09
N ARG A 561 18.49 -11.09 4.17
CA ARG A 561 19.45 -12.14 3.80
C ARG A 561 20.61 -11.65 2.95
N LEU A 562 20.41 -10.67 2.08
CA LEU A 562 21.48 -10.05 1.30
C LEU A 562 22.50 -9.30 2.17
N ARG A 563 22.03 -8.63 3.23
CA ARG A 563 22.90 -7.93 4.20
C ARG A 563 23.75 -8.88 5.03
N ALA A 564 23.25 -10.10 5.27
CA ALA A 564 23.96 -11.14 6.00
C ALA A 564 25.00 -11.89 5.14
N LEU A 565 25.10 -11.60 3.83
CA LEU A 565 26.04 -12.27 2.95
C LEU A 565 27.48 -11.89 3.29
N ARG A 566 28.24 -12.89 3.73
CA ARG A 566 29.69 -12.78 3.95
C ARG A 566 30.45 -13.07 2.67
N THR A 567 31.40 -12.20 2.30
CA THR A 567 32.23 -12.32 1.09
C THR A 567 33.48 -13.16 1.33
N GLY A 568 33.89 -13.98 0.35
CA GLY A 568 35.18 -14.68 0.36
C GLY A 568 35.14 -16.10 -0.24
N GLY A 569 36.29 -16.57 -0.75
CA GLY A 569 36.46 -17.91 -1.33
C GLY A 569 36.67 -17.92 -2.84
N ARG A 570 36.71 -19.13 -3.44
CA ARG A 570 36.78 -19.35 -4.90
C ARG A 570 35.42 -19.15 -5.57
N THR A 571 35.40 -19.14 -6.89
CA THR A 571 34.22 -18.85 -7.73
C THR A 571 33.76 -20.10 -8.51
N PRO A 572 32.86 -20.93 -7.95
CA PRO A 572 32.31 -22.10 -8.63
C PRO A 572 31.12 -21.70 -9.53
N LEU A 573 31.42 -20.98 -10.62
CA LEU A 573 30.40 -20.45 -11.55
C LEU A 573 29.55 -21.57 -12.19
N ALA A 574 30.15 -22.71 -12.53
CA ALA A 574 29.45 -23.86 -13.10
C ALA A 574 28.40 -24.41 -12.12
N ASP A 575 28.74 -24.56 -10.83
CA ASP A 575 27.82 -25.03 -9.81
C ASP A 575 26.69 -24.04 -9.54
N GLY A 576 26.98 -22.73 -9.59
CA GLY A 576 25.98 -21.67 -9.51
C GLY A 576 24.92 -21.77 -10.61
N LEU A 577 25.36 -21.96 -11.86
CA LEU A 577 24.48 -22.12 -13.02
C LEU A 577 23.70 -23.43 -12.98
N LEU A 578 24.33 -24.55 -12.59
CA LEU A 578 23.64 -25.83 -12.42
C LEU A 578 22.60 -25.78 -11.30
N ARG A 579 22.91 -25.08 -10.19
CA ARG A 579 21.96 -24.84 -9.11
C ARG A 579 20.79 -23.98 -9.57
N ALA A 580 21.05 -22.92 -10.33
CA ALA A 580 20.02 -22.08 -10.92
C ALA A 580 19.06 -22.91 -11.79
N ARG A 581 19.60 -23.79 -12.64
CA ARG A 581 18.79 -24.71 -13.44
C ARG A 581 17.87 -25.61 -12.59
N ARG A 582 18.38 -26.19 -11.49
CA ARG A 582 17.57 -27.02 -10.56
C ARG A 582 16.44 -26.24 -9.89
N VAL A 583 16.71 -24.99 -9.47
CA VAL A 583 15.70 -24.11 -8.86
C VAL A 583 14.62 -23.74 -9.88
N LEU A 584 15.03 -23.37 -11.09
CA LEU A 584 14.10 -23.05 -12.18
C LEU A 584 13.24 -24.25 -12.59
N GLN A 585 13.81 -25.45 -12.64
CA GLN A 585 13.05 -26.67 -12.93
C GLN A 585 12.04 -27.00 -11.83
N SER A 586 12.45 -26.90 -10.57
CA SER A 586 11.55 -27.08 -9.42
C SER A 586 10.39 -26.10 -9.44
N GLU A 587 10.65 -24.83 -9.77
CA GLU A 587 9.59 -23.83 -9.86
C GLU A 587 8.72 -23.95 -11.10
N LYS A 588 9.24 -24.46 -12.21
CA LYS A 588 8.44 -24.77 -13.39
C LYS A 588 7.37 -25.83 -13.12
N VAL A 589 7.60 -26.72 -12.16
CA VAL A 589 6.59 -27.69 -11.70
C VAL A 589 5.54 -27.02 -10.80
N ARG A 590 5.94 -26.09 -9.94
CA ARG A 590 5.04 -25.38 -9.00
C ARG A 590 4.19 -24.30 -9.67
N ASP A 591 4.77 -23.53 -10.58
CA ASP A 591 4.11 -22.45 -11.32
C ASP A 591 4.51 -22.51 -12.81
N PRO A 592 3.92 -23.44 -13.60
CA PRO A 592 4.33 -23.69 -14.98
C PRO A 592 4.05 -22.53 -15.94
N ARG A 593 3.20 -21.57 -15.54
CA ARG A 593 2.83 -20.44 -16.39
C ARG A 593 3.72 -19.21 -16.16
N ARG A 594 4.59 -19.22 -15.15
CA ARG A 594 5.48 -18.11 -14.83
C ARG A 594 6.81 -18.24 -15.59
N ARG A 595 7.20 -17.16 -16.26
CA ARG A 595 8.39 -17.16 -17.13
C ARG A 595 9.64 -16.80 -16.33
N PRO A 596 10.73 -17.57 -16.43
CA PRO A 596 11.95 -17.29 -15.72
C PRO A 596 12.83 -16.27 -16.46
N LEU A 597 13.44 -15.37 -15.69
CA LEU A 597 14.49 -14.46 -16.09
C LEU A 597 15.69 -14.68 -15.17
N LEU A 598 16.81 -15.12 -15.72
CA LEU A 598 18.06 -15.31 -15.00
C LEU A 598 18.89 -14.03 -15.08
N VAL A 599 19.33 -13.50 -13.94
CA VAL A 599 20.25 -12.35 -13.87
C VAL A 599 21.54 -12.83 -13.19
N LEU A 600 22.60 -13.01 -13.97
CA LEU A 600 23.91 -13.43 -13.48
C LEU A 600 24.79 -12.20 -13.23
N LEU A 601 25.28 -12.03 -12.01
CA LEU A 601 26.27 -11.02 -11.65
C LEU A 601 27.60 -11.72 -11.36
N THR A 602 28.61 -11.49 -12.19
CA THR A 602 29.92 -12.15 -12.04
C THR A 602 31.04 -11.26 -12.55
N ASP A 603 32.22 -11.42 -11.95
CA ASP A 603 33.48 -10.82 -12.43
C ASP A 603 34.22 -11.74 -13.44
N GLY A 604 33.61 -12.88 -13.80
CA GLY A 604 34.10 -13.79 -14.84
C GLY A 604 35.25 -14.71 -14.42
N ARG A 605 35.69 -14.68 -13.16
CA ARG A 605 36.85 -15.49 -12.70
C ARG A 605 36.44 -16.91 -12.34
N ALA A 606 36.22 -17.79 -13.32
CA ALA A 606 35.97 -19.22 -13.05
C ALA A 606 37.23 -19.89 -12.46
N THR A 607 37.27 -20.09 -11.14
CA THR A 607 38.50 -20.49 -10.40
C THR A 607 38.37 -21.80 -9.63
N ALA A 608 37.16 -22.37 -9.51
CA ALA A 608 36.95 -23.64 -8.82
C ALA A 608 36.66 -24.79 -9.79
N THR A 609 37.31 -25.93 -9.55
CA THR A 609 37.15 -27.19 -10.26
C THR A 609 36.31 -28.17 -9.44
N GLY A 610 35.37 -28.86 -10.09
CA GLY A 610 34.99 -30.21 -9.69
C GLY A 610 35.89 -31.20 -10.43
N ALA A 611 36.64 -32.03 -9.71
CA ALA A 611 37.42 -33.17 -10.23
C ALA A 611 38.13 -32.96 -11.60
N GLY A 612 39.14 -32.10 -11.66
CA GLY A 612 40.16 -32.11 -12.73
C GLY A 612 39.81 -31.51 -14.11
N GLY A 613 38.65 -30.86 -14.27
CA GLY A 613 38.25 -30.19 -15.52
C GLY A 613 38.75 -28.75 -15.70
N ASP A 614 38.55 -28.18 -16.90
CA ASP A 614 38.73 -26.76 -17.21
C ASP A 614 37.49 -25.96 -16.72
N PRO A 615 37.62 -25.11 -15.67
CA PRO A 615 36.50 -24.38 -15.07
C PRO A 615 35.70 -23.53 -16.06
N VAL A 616 36.37 -23.02 -17.11
CA VAL A 616 35.74 -22.20 -18.14
C VAL A 616 34.82 -23.05 -19.01
N ARG A 617 35.27 -24.25 -19.42
CA ARG A 617 34.46 -25.17 -20.23
C ARG A 617 33.25 -25.67 -19.47
N ASP A 618 33.39 -25.97 -18.18
CA ASP A 618 32.28 -26.45 -17.37
C ASP A 618 31.22 -25.36 -17.13
N ALA A 619 31.64 -24.10 -16.91
CA ALA A 619 30.71 -22.98 -16.83
C ALA A 619 29.95 -22.74 -18.15
N LEU A 620 30.64 -22.80 -19.29
CA LEU A 620 30.01 -22.67 -20.61
C LEU A 620 29.04 -23.82 -20.91
N ARG A 621 29.37 -25.05 -20.49
CA ARG A 621 28.46 -26.20 -20.60
C ARG A 621 27.21 -26.00 -19.75
N ALA A 622 27.36 -25.54 -18.51
CA ALA A 622 26.23 -25.24 -17.62
C ALA A 622 25.34 -24.12 -18.18
N ALA A 623 25.93 -23.08 -18.78
CA ALA A 623 25.22 -22.03 -19.49
C ALA A 623 24.42 -22.58 -20.69
N GLY A 624 25.04 -23.44 -21.52
CA GLY A 624 24.35 -24.06 -22.66
C GLY A 624 23.12 -24.90 -22.27
N LEU A 625 23.14 -25.53 -21.09
CA LEU A 625 21.98 -26.25 -20.56
C LEU A 625 20.80 -25.32 -20.20
N LEU A 626 21.08 -24.12 -19.68
CA LEU A 626 20.06 -23.11 -19.39
C LEU A 626 19.50 -22.48 -20.68
N ALA A 627 20.34 -22.29 -21.70
CA ALA A 627 19.92 -21.84 -23.02
C ALA A 627 19.00 -22.87 -23.71
N ALA A 628 19.33 -24.16 -23.61
CA ALA A 628 18.48 -25.25 -24.12
C ALA A 628 17.10 -25.30 -23.45
N ASP A 629 17.02 -24.93 -22.17
CA ASP A 629 15.77 -24.81 -21.42
C ASP A 629 14.97 -23.52 -21.78
N ARG A 630 15.47 -22.70 -22.72
CA ARG A 630 14.90 -21.41 -23.19
C ARG A 630 14.69 -20.37 -22.09
N VAL A 631 15.60 -20.32 -21.13
CA VAL A 631 15.58 -19.33 -20.04
C VAL A 631 16.11 -17.98 -20.56
N ALA A 632 15.31 -16.93 -20.46
CA ALA A 632 15.79 -15.59 -20.77
C ALA A 632 16.87 -15.18 -19.75
N SER A 633 18.01 -14.71 -20.23
CA SER A 633 19.18 -14.50 -19.39
C SER A 633 19.82 -13.13 -19.64
N VAL A 634 20.27 -12.49 -18.57
CA VAL A 634 21.06 -11.25 -18.59
C VAL A 634 22.30 -11.48 -17.73
N VAL A 635 23.47 -11.17 -18.28
CA VAL A 635 24.74 -11.22 -17.56
C VAL A 635 25.20 -9.79 -17.29
N VAL A 636 25.48 -9.48 -16.04
CA VAL A 636 26.06 -8.23 -15.59
C VAL A 636 27.53 -8.46 -15.31
N ASP A 637 28.36 -7.78 -16.09
CA ASP A 637 29.81 -7.78 -15.98
C ASP A 637 30.23 -6.84 -14.84
N CYS A 638 30.82 -7.44 -13.80
CA CYS A 638 31.34 -6.76 -12.61
C CYS A 638 32.87 -6.54 -12.69
N GLU A 639 33.51 -6.78 -13.84
CA GLU A 639 34.96 -6.60 -14.01
C GLU A 639 35.33 -5.10 -14.04
N SER A 640 36.33 -4.71 -13.24
CA SER A 640 36.91 -3.36 -13.26
C SER A 640 38.44 -3.43 -13.32
N GLY A 641 39.05 -2.65 -14.23
CA GLY A 641 40.50 -2.60 -14.46
C GLY A 641 40.89 -2.41 -15.92
N HIS A 642 42.16 -2.06 -16.17
CA HIS A 642 42.72 -1.88 -17.53
C HIS A 642 42.97 -3.20 -18.27
N VAL A 643 43.06 -4.33 -17.55
CA VAL A 643 43.16 -5.68 -18.11
C VAL A 643 41.85 -6.41 -17.87
N ARG A 644 41.16 -6.80 -18.95
CA ARG A 644 39.85 -7.45 -18.92
C ARG A 644 39.92 -8.88 -19.46
N LEU A 645 39.30 -9.83 -18.77
CA LEU A 645 39.31 -11.26 -19.11
C LEU A 645 38.15 -11.63 -20.05
N GLY A 646 37.12 -10.79 -20.20
CA GLY A 646 36.07 -10.94 -21.21
C GLY A 646 35.16 -12.18 -21.03
N MET A 647 35.16 -12.76 -19.84
CA MET A 647 34.47 -14.02 -19.54
C MET A 647 32.95 -13.85 -19.41
N ALA A 648 32.47 -12.73 -18.87
CA ALA A 648 31.04 -12.42 -18.78
C ALA A 648 30.37 -12.43 -20.16
N ALA A 649 31.03 -11.88 -21.18
CA ALA A 649 30.53 -11.88 -22.56
C ALA A 649 30.46 -13.30 -23.16
N ARG A 650 31.44 -14.16 -22.87
CA ARG A 650 31.44 -15.56 -23.32
C ARG A 650 30.31 -16.37 -22.69
N VAL A 651 30.05 -16.15 -21.39
CA VAL A 651 28.93 -16.78 -20.68
C VAL A 651 27.59 -16.25 -21.18
N ALA A 652 27.47 -14.95 -21.45
CA ALA A 652 26.27 -14.35 -22.04
C ALA A 652 25.95 -14.96 -23.41
N ALA A 653 26.96 -15.13 -24.28
CA ALA A 653 26.81 -15.80 -25.57
C ALA A 653 26.35 -17.25 -25.42
N ALA A 654 26.92 -18.00 -24.45
CA ALA A 654 26.50 -19.37 -24.18
C ALA A 654 25.09 -19.48 -23.57
N LEU A 655 24.59 -18.43 -22.92
CA LEU A 655 23.24 -18.33 -22.35
C LEU A 655 22.18 -17.83 -23.36
N ASP A 656 22.57 -17.47 -24.60
CA ASP A 656 21.71 -16.73 -25.54
C ASP A 656 21.14 -15.43 -24.89
N GLY A 657 21.98 -14.75 -24.12
CA GLY A 657 21.61 -13.63 -23.26
C GLY A 657 22.35 -12.33 -23.55
N ALA A 658 21.85 -11.22 -23.01
CA ALA A 658 22.51 -9.92 -23.13
C ALA A 658 23.61 -9.76 -22.07
N CYS A 659 24.74 -9.14 -22.44
CA CYS A 659 25.80 -8.74 -21.51
C CYS A 659 25.70 -7.22 -21.26
N LEU A 660 25.66 -6.80 -20.00
CA LEU A 660 25.60 -5.40 -19.57
C LEU A 660 26.74 -5.12 -18.58
N ARG A 661 27.24 -3.89 -18.54
CA ARG A 661 28.21 -3.48 -17.50
C ARG A 661 27.49 -3.00 -16.25
N LEU A 662 28.16 -3.07 -15.10
CA LEU A 662 27.62 -2.56 -13.83
C LEU A 662 27.27 -1.05 -13.89
N GLU A 663 28.04 -0.25 -14.65
CA GLU A 663 27.81 1.19 -14.85
C GLU A 663 26.58 1.48 -15.72
N GLU A 664 26.30 0.60 -16.69
CA GLU A 664 25.17 0.68 -17.64
C GLU A 664 23.83 0.26 -17.00
N LEU A 665 23.83 -0.15 -15.73
CA LEU A 665 22.62 -0.36 -14.95
C LEU A 665 22.02 0.95 -14.41
N SER A 666 22.78 2.05 -14.39
CA SER A 666 22.33 3.39 -14.00
C SER A 666 21.58 4.10 -15.15
N ALA A 667 20.56 4.88 -14.80
CA ALA A 667 19.38 5.13 -15.64
C ALA A 667 19.57 5.99 -16.92
N ASP A 668 20.73 6.58 -17.18
CA ASP A 668 20.80 7.68 -18.16
C ASP A 668 21.21 7.31 -19.58
N GLN A 669 21.55 6.06 -19.90
CA GLN A 669 21.72 5.66 -21.30
C GLN A 669 21.15 4.27 -21.61
N VAL A 670 20.55 4.17 -22.81
CA VAL A 670 20.23 2.93 -23.55
C VAL A 670 18.80 2.38 -23.43
N ALA A 671 17.88 3.02 -24.15
CA ALA A 671 16.66 2.38 -24.67
C ALA A 671 16.97 1.66 -26.01
N GLY A 672 17.12 0.33 -26.02
CA GLY A 672 17.20 -0.40 -27.31
C GLY A 672 17.52 -1.90 -27.33
N VAL A 673 18.24 -2.46 -26.34
CA VAL A 673 19.05 -3.67 -26.63
C VAL A 673 18.30 -5.03 -26.67
N VAL A 674 17.08 -5.16 -26.14
CA VAL A 674 16.36 -6.47 -26.17
C VAL A 674 15.49 -6.66 -27.42
N ARG A 675 15.32 -5.63 -28.27
CA ARG A 675 14.67 -5.79 -29.59
C ARG A 675 15.64 -6.19 -30.70
N ALA A 676 16.94 -5.94 -30.54
CA ALA A 676 17.93 -6.17 -31.59
C ALA A 676 18.52 -7.60 -31.62
N ALA A 677 18.61 -8.30 -30.48
CA ALA A 677 19.31 -9.59 -30.39
C ALA A 677 18.52 -10.82 -30.93
N ARG A 678 17.33 -10.65 -31.51
CA ARG A 678 16.58 -11.73 -32.18
C ARG A 678 16.13 -11.41 -33.60
N ALA A 679 16.50 -10.24 -34.12
CA ALA A 679 16.21 -9.85 -35.51
C ALA A 679 17.45 -9.94 -36.41
N ALA A 680 18.52 -10.57 -35.94
CA ALA A 680 19.75 -10.86 -36.70
C ALA A 680 19.90 -12.37 -36.92
#